data_AF-A0A355XSA5-F1
#
_entry.id   AF-A0A355XSA5-F1
#
_cell.length_a   1.000
_cell.length_b   1.000
_cell.length_c   1.000
_cell.angle_alpha   90.00
_cell.angle_beta   90.00
_cell.angle_gamma   90.00
#
_symmetry.space_group_name_H-M   'P 1'
#
loop_
_entity.id
_entity.type
_entity.pdbx_description
1 polymer ?
#
loop_
_entity_poly.entity_id
_entity_poly.type
_entity_poly.pdbx_seq_one_letter_code
_entity_poly.pdbx_strand_id
1 'polypeptide(L)'
;MKQLFAKGSVTATAVIFIFVSLLLTASYLKYSMSASVMQKYRFQETKALYLAETGINVEALPVLPKITSPVQVIGDEVPFSNVGTYSDVYCSTFIDLLGQTVFMARGKGTTHFKNTMGKPVSITREANLLMTPESFAHFMYFTESEEPGGGPGLGSYVSFGGYDELEGKVHTNGLMRMSAYGCPDFTEARVFAVQGIAYNNCNPDQWLQANDEAAARRFPPNDSRQRAIDNATYTFTADDLLFQSSGRDTLIMTEIEFVDNGFMVSQWTYQIPPIGAEGPPPTNFRWDLDTSPGGLNDRRIAFDAPWDTITGFYFTDTLFIDNEDVDGNDISNMLDDYQVGDTISVFAADPDSNKSWLGRITATSTTVSGAIFTIANIAQSFQNGFVDAEEVTLGFIASPDNSIPFNRFANYHSHPNDGSSLCDTSGLHHFDFEPPPGGPDIMSPTMFYSGDQTVIYVRNGQVRVKGTVDGQYTIVTDKDTYYRRSDDFTIWDRVWNNIWIVDDIIYEDSNTMTGEVVYGTPNRMGLFSGANIILANTAENGARNRANGDHIIVNGALLASEGSIVVHYWQNTIASSAYSGPNYANPATSLADGRGPRRNPTSSIPIYTGNSDIRGYFRFWGSMSQNKRGYMKRNAPGPYNVSPGIGYDKDYHYDYNFTDFSTPPYFPVASLEDGSVALVIKAYGEIPTNENKGSTQ
;
A
#
# COMPACT_ATOMS: atom_id res chain seq x y z
N MET A 1 93.11 -15.94 -64.01
CA MET A 1 91.75 -16.52 -63.87
C MET A 1 90.84 -15.88 -64.89
N LYS A 2 90.10 -16.64 -65.71
CA LYS A 2 89.10 -16.10 -66.65
C LYS A 2 87.78 -15.86 -65.89
N GLN A 3 87.32 -14.61 -65.81
CA GLN A 3 85.94 -14.34 -65.40
C GLN A 3 84.98 -14.67 -66.54
N LEU A 4 84.17 -15.71 -66.35
CA LEU A 4 83.02 -16.01 -67.19
C LEU A 4 81.81 -15.18 -66.73
N PHE A 5 81.72 -13.93 -67.19
CA PHE A 5 80.47 -13.18 -67.11
C PHE A 5 79.45 -13.76 -68.10
N ALA A 6 78.49 -14.53 -67.60
CA ALA A 6 77.41 -15.08 -68.40
C ALA A 6 76.46 -13.97 -68.87
N LYS A 7 76.61 -13.52 -70.13
CA LYS A 7 75.79 -12.46 -70.78
C LYS A 7 74.32 -12.87 -71.07
N GLY A 8 73.70 -13.64 -70.18
CA GLY A 8 72.32 -14.13 -70.32
C GLY A 8 71.49 -14.18 -69.03
N SER A 9 72.10 -14.11 -67.83
CA SER A 9 71.33 -14.17 -66.58
C SER A 9 70.58 -12.88 -66.26
N VAL A 10 71.18 -11.71 -66.54
CA VAL A 10 70.62 -10.39 -66.21
C VAL A 10 69.19 -10.22 -66.72
N THR A 11 68.90 -10.65 -67.96
CA THR A 11 67.57 -10.56 -68.55
C THR A 11 66.55 -11.47 -67.85
N ALA A 12 66.94 -12.70 -67.52
CA ALA A 12 66.07 -13.65 -66.80
C ALA A 12 65.79 -13.17 -65.36
N THR A 13 66.81 -12.69 -64.66
CA THR A 13 66.66 -12.12 -63.31
C THR A 13 65.80 -10.85 -63.32
N ALA A 14 65.96 -9.98 -64.31
CA ALA A 14 65.11 -8.79 -64.49
C ALA A 14 63.64 -9.17 -64.74
N VAL A 15 63.37 -10.18 -65.59
CA VAL A 15 62.01 -10.68 -65.83
C VAL A 15 61.40 -11.26 -64.54
N ILE A 16 62.16 -12.02 -63.74
CA ILE A 16 61.70 -12.52 -62.43
C ILE A 16 61.37 -11.37 -61.47
N PHE A 17 62.23 -10.36 -61.36
CA PHE A 17 61.94 -9.18 -60.52
C PHE A 17 60.73 -8.38 -61.01
N ILE A 18 60.51 -8.28 -62.32
CA ILE A 18 59.30 -7.68 -62.89
C ILE A 18 58.06 -8.49 -62.50
N PHE A 19 58.07 -9.83 -62.65
CA PHE A 19 56.96 -10.69 -62.23
C PHE A 19 56.68 -10.61 -60.73
N VAL A 20 57.71 -10.62 -59.88
CA VAL A 20 57.57 -10.48 -58.42
C VAL A 20 57.02 -9.10 -58.06
N SER A 21 57.50 -8.02 -58.70
CA SER A 21 56.97 -6.66 -58.53
C SER A 21 55.49 -6.55 -58.97
N LEU A 22 55.12 -7.24 -60.04
CA LEU A 22 53.75 -7.27 -60.57
C LEU A 22 52.81 -8.09 -59.66
N LEU A 23 53.30 -9.18 -59.06
CA LEU A 23 52.58 -9.94 -58.04
C LEU A 23 52.42 -9.16 -56.72
N LEU A 24 53.45 -8.45 -56.28
CA LEU A 24 53.40 -7.59 -55.09
C LEU A 24 52.43 -6.42 -55.28
N THR A 25 52.46 -5.75 -56.44
CA THR A 25 51.51 -4.66 -56.74
C THR A 25 50.08 -5.17 -56.90
N ALA A 26 49.85 -6.33 -57.54
CA ALA A 26 48.53 -6.95 -57.61
C ALA A 26 47.99 -7.35 -56.23
N SER A 27 48.85 -7.89 -55.35
CA SER A 27 48.49 -8.26 -53.98
C SER A 27 48.18 -7.04 -53.12
N TYR A 28 48.97 -5.97 -53.26
CA TYR A 28 48.72 -4.68 -52.59
C TYR A 28 47.43 -4.01 -53.08
N LEU A 29 47.14 -4.04 -54.39
CA LEU A 29 45.87 -3.57 -54.96
C LEU A 29 44.69 -4.36 -54.39
N LYS A 30 44.77 -5.70 -54.35
CA LYS A 30 43.74 -6.57 -53.75
C LYS A 30 43.51 -6.20 -52.28
N TYR A 31 44.59 -6.07 -51.49
CA TYR A 31 44.52 -5.67 -50.09
C TYR A 31 43.87 -4.28 -49.90
N SER A 32 44.31 -3.29 -50.68
CA SER A 32 43.77 -1.91 -50.64
C SER A 32 42.29 -1.86 -51.01
N MET A 33 41.86 -2.62 -52.03
CA MET A 33 40.44 -2.74 -52.39
C MET A 33 39.63 -3.42 -51.28
N SER A 34 40.12 -4.51 -50.69
CA SER A 34 39.48 -5.17 -49.55
C SER A 34 39.38 -4.26 -48.33
N ALA A 35 40.45 -3.52 -48.00
CA ALA A 35 40.46 -2.55 -46.92
C ALA A 35 39.47 -1.40 -47.16
N SER A 36 39.39 -0.87 -48.40
CA SER A 36 38.43 0.17 -48.77
C SER A 36 36.97 -0.30 -48.65
N VAL A 37 36.68 -1.54 -49.05
CA VAL A 37 35.34 -2.15 -48.85
C VAL A 37 35.04 -2.34 -47.37
N MET A 38 36.00 -2.82 -46.57
CA MET A 38 35.84 -3.00 -45.12
C MET A 38 35.54 -1.68 -44.41
N GLN A 39 36.22 -0.58 -44.78
CA GLN A 39 35.93 0.74 -44.22
C GLN A 39 34.56 1.28 -44.64
N LYS A 40 34.14 1.05 -45.90
CA LYS A 40 32.79 1.40 -46.35
C LYS A 40 31.71 0.58 -45.64
N TYR A 41 31.96 -0.71 -45.39
CA TYR A 41 31.06 -1.57 -44.64
C TYR A 41 30.87 -1.03 -43.22
N ARG A 42 31.96 -0.83 -42.47
CA ARG A 42 31.94 -0.25 -41.11
C ARG A 42 31.20 1.08 -41.01
N PHE A 43 31.45 1.99 -41.95
CA PHE A 43 30.76 3.29 -41.98
C PHE A 43 29.24 3.16 -42.20
N GLN A 44 28.81 2.14 -42.95
CA GLN A 44 27.39 1.87 -43.20
C GLN A 44 26.74 1.07 -42.06
N GLU A 45 27.49 0.25 -41.33
CA GLU A 45 27.06 -0.34 -40.05
C GLU A 45 26.75 0.76 -39.03
N THR A 46 27.67 1.71 -38.81
CA THR A 46 27.43 2.83 -37.87
C THR A 46 26.22 3.68 -38.28
N LYS A 47 26.01 3.90 -39.58
CA LYS A 47 24.81 4.58 -40.08
C LYS A 47 23.52 3.77 -39.92
N ALA A 48 23.58 2.45 -40.11
CA ALA A 48 22.44 1.57 -39.91
C ALA A 48 22.04 1.54 -38.42
N LEU A 49 23.01 1.49 -37.51
CA LEU A 49 22.76 1.59 -36.07
C LEU A 49 22.15 2.96 -35.71
N TYR A 50 22.74 4.07 -36.17
CA TYR A 50 22.19 5.41 -35.98
C TYR A 50 20.74 5.55 -36.49
N LEU A 51 20.38 4.88 -37.60
CA LEU A 51 19.01 4.87 -38.11
C LEU A 51 18.05 4.04 -37.23
N ALA A 52 18.50 2.90 -36.70
CA ALA A 52 17.75 2.10 -35.73
C ALA A 52 17.47 2.90 -34.45
N GLU A 53 18.50 3.56 -33.93
CA GLU A 53 18.45 4.49 -32.80
C GLU A 53 17.50 5.68 -33.08
N THR A 54 17.55 6.24 -34.30
CA THR A 54 16.64 7.31 -34.73
C THR A 54 15.18 6.85 -34.76
N GLY A 55 14.89 5.66 -35.28
CA GLY A 55 13.54 5.10 -35.29
C GLY A 55 12.95 4.93 -33.87
N ILE A 56 13.76 4.44 -32.92
CA ILE A 56 13.37 4.39 -31.50
C ILE A 56 13.12 5.80 -30.95
N ASN A 57 14.04 6.73 -31.18
CA ASN A 57 13.97 8.06 -30.57
C ASN A 57 12.83 8.93 -31.11
N VAL A 58 12.46 8.77 -32.39
CA VAL A 58 11.40 9.57 -33.02
C VAL A 58 10.02 8.92 -32.86
N GLU A 59 9.91 7.61 -33.05
CA GLU A 59 8.61 6.92 -33.13
C GLU A 59 8.24 6.18 -31.83
N ALA A 60 9.21 5.55 -31.15
CA ALA A 60 8.92 4.78 -29.94
C ALA A 60 8.77 5.67 -28.69
N LEU A 61 9.72 6.59 -28.44
CA LEU A 61 9.74 7.41 -27.22
C LEU A 61 8.44 8.20 -26.91
N PRO A 62 7.70 8.77 -27.89
CA PRO A 62 6.44 9.46 -27.61
C PRO A 62 5.31 8.52 -27.16
N VAL A 63 5.37 7.23 -27.53
CA VAL A 63 4.32 6.24 -27.31
C VAL A 63 4.63 5.36 -26.09
N LEU A 64 5.92 5.04 -25.88
CA LEU A 64 6.41 4.10 -24.86
C LEU A 64 5.89 4.40 -23.43
N PRO A 65 5.80 5.66 -22.95
CA PRO A 65 5.22 5.98 -21.62
C PRO A 65 3.75 5.63 -21.43
N LYS A 66 3.01 5.32 -22.50
CA LYS A 66 1.54 5.16 -22.51
C LYS A 66 1.07 3.77 -22.93
N ILE A 67 1.99 2.83 -23.22
CA ILE A 67 1.59 1.49 -23.65
C ILE A 67 1.08 0.65 -22.48
N THR A 68 -0.05 -0.04 -22.70
CA THR A 68 -0.59 -1.07 -21.80
C THR A 68 -0.50 -2.47 -22.40
N SER A 69 -0.21 -2.56 -23.70
CA SER A 69 -0.01 -3.80 -24.46
C SER A 69 1.07 -3.61 -25.52
N PRO A 70 1.61 -4.69 -26.13
CA PRO A 70 2.61 -4.55 -27.16
C PRO A 70 2.08 -3.93 -28.45
N VAL A 71 2.80 -2.96 -29.01
CA VAL A 71 2.40 -2.16 -30.18
C VAL A 71 3.55 -2.09 -31.18
N GLN A 72 3.28 -2.42 -32.45
CA GLN A 72 4.15 -2.07 -33.56
C GLN A 72 3.80 -0.66 -34.02
N VAL A 73 4.70 0.30 -33.80
CA VAL A 73 4.51 1.71 -34.17
C VAL A 73 4.75 1.90 -35.67
N ILE A 74 5.79 1.27 -36.20
CA ILE A 74 6.16 1.28 -37.63
C ILE A 74 6.47 -0.14 -38.09
N GLY A 75 5.84 -0.58 -39.17
CA GLY A 75 6.23 -1.79 -39.90
C GLY A 75 7.08 -1.51 -41.14
N ASP A 76 6.67 -0.54 -41.94
CA ASP A 76 7.30 -0.24 -43.24
C ASP A 76 8.61 0.55 -43.12
N GLU A 77 9.36 0.61 -44.24
CA GLU A 77 10.58 1.43 -44.31
C GLU A 77 10.27 2.93 -44.43
N VAL A 78 10.69 3.71 -43.44
CA VAL A 78 10.60 5.17 -43.43
C VAL A 78 11.97 5.79 -43.79
N PRO A 79 12.07 6.61 -44.84
CA PRO A 79 13.34 7.21 -45.27
C PRO A 79 13.75 8.39 -44.39
N PHE A 80 15.00 8.42 -43.94
CA PHE A 80 15.53 9.49 -43.10
C PHE A 80 16.69 10.24 -43.77
N SER A 81 16.47 11.53 -44.08
CA SER A 81 17.51 12.51 -44.46
C SER A 81 18.51 12.07 -45.55
N ASN A 82 18.09 11.23 -46.51
CA ASN A 82 18.94 10.59 -47.52
C ASN A 82 20.11 9.75 -46.97
N VAL A 83 20.06 9.34 -45.70
CA VAL A 83 21.08 8.47 -45.06
C VAL A 83 20.76 6.99 -45.27
N GLY A 84 19.47 6.63 -45.16
CA GLY A 84 18.94 5.27 -45.28
C GLY A 84 17.48 5.23 -44.84
N THR A 85 16.99 4.07 -44.43
CA THR A 85 15.65 3.85 -43.90
C THR A 85 15.70 3.30 -42.47
N TYR A 86 14.66 3.56 -41.68
CA TYR A 86 14.37 2.82 -40.44
C TYR A 86 13.02 2.11 -40.56
N SER A 87 12.83 0.99 -39.85
CA SER A 87 11.63 0.14 -39.92
C SER A 87 11.49 -0.71 -38.66
N ASP A 88 10.42 -1.51 -38.58
CA ASP A 88 10.16 -2.45 -37.48
C ASP A 88 10.27 -1.82 -36.07
N VAL A 89 9.74 -0.60 -35.90
CA VAL A 89 9.71 0.06 -34.59
C VAL A 89 8.60 -0.55 -33.75
N TYR A 90 8.99 -1.20 -32.65
CA TYR A 90 8.12 -2.01 -31.80
C TYR A 90 8.33 -1.69 -30.33
N CYS A 91 7.21 -1.52 -29.62
CA CYS A 91 7.17 -1.19 -28.19
C CYS A 91 6.43 -2.30 -27.43
N SER A 92 6.94 -2.70 -26.27
CA SER A 92 6.27 -3.67 -25.38
C SER A 92 6.69 -3.49 -23.93
N THR A 93 5.98 -4.13 -23.00
CA THR A 93 6.41 -4.27 -21.60
C THR A 93 6.69 -5.73 -21.27
N PHE A 94 7.53 -5.98 -20.27
CA PHE A 94 7.69 -7.27 -19.61
C PHE A 94 8.03 -7.06 -18.13
N ILE A 95 7.85 -8.09 -17.29
CA ILE A 95 8.30 -8.07 -15.90
C ILE A 95 9.69 -8.71 -15.86
N ASP A 96 10.67 -8.05 -15.24
CA ASP A 96 12.02 -8.60 -15.08
C ASP A 96 12.14 -9.51 -13.85
N LEU A 97 13.34 -10.06 -13.63
CA LEU A 97 13.62 -10.97 -12.50
C LEU A 97 13.51 -10.28 -11.12
N LEU A 98 13.33 -8.97 -11.07
CA LEU A 98 13.14 -8.18 -9.85
C LEU A 98 11.68 -7.71 -9.70
N GLY A 99 10.73 -8.31 -10.43
CA GLY A 99 9.31 -7.96 -10.36
C GLY A 99 8.99 -6.57 -10.92
N GLN A 100 9.95 -5.91 -11.56
CA GLN A 100 9.78 -4.56 -12.11
C GLN A 100 9.24 -4.63 -13.53
N THR A 101 8.27 -3.76 -13.83
CA THR A 101 7.82 -3.56 -15.22
C THR A 101 8.93 -2.85 -16.01
N VAL A 102 9.47 -3.50 -17.02
CA VAL A 102 10.44 -2.93 -17.97
C VAL A 102 9.71 -2.61 -19.27
N PHE A 103 9.85 -1.36 -19.71
CA PHE A 103 9.40 -0.86 -21.00
C PHE A 103 10.52 -1.07 -22.02
N MET A 104 10.21 -1.72 -23.13
CA MET A 104 11.14 -2.03 -24.21
C MET A 104 10.70 -1.36 -25.50
N ALA A 105 11.62 -0.69 -26.17
CA ALA A 105 11.52 -0.34 -27.58
C ALA A 105 12.61 -1.02 -28.39
N ARG A 106 12.30 -1.40 -29.62
CA ARG A 106 13.24 -1.89 -30.64
C ARG A 106 12.97 -1.17 -31.95
N GLY A 107 14.00 -1.11 -32.79
CA GLY A 107 13.89 -0.59 -34.15
C GLY A 107 15.05 -1.07 -35.00
N LYS A 108 14.83 -1.12 -36.32
CA LYS A 108 15.87 -1.48 -37.30
C LYS A 108 16.21 -0.29 -38.17
N GLY A 109 17.47 -0.21 -38.57
CA GLY A 109 17.97 0.76 -39.53
C GLY A 109 18.70 0.06 -40.66
N THR A 110 18.39 0.44 -41.90
CA THR A 110 18.92 -0.18 -43.12
C THR A 110 19.63 0.86 -43.99
N THR A 111 20.87 0.54 -44.39
CA THR A 111 21.68 1.35 -45.30
C THR A 111 22.14 0.53 -46.50
N HIS A 112 22.51 1.23 -47.57
CA HIS A 112 22.88 0.62 -48.84
C HIS A 112 24.21 1.18 -49.36
N PHE A 113 25.10 0.31 -49.82
CA PHE A 113 26.32 0.71 -50.53
C PHE A 113 26.65 -0.21 -51.70
N LYS A 114 27.53 0.23 -52.60
CA LYS A 114 28.00 -0.59 -53.72
C LYS A 114 29.34 -1.23 -53.39
N ASN A 115 29.44 -2.55 -53.60
CA ASN A 115 30.69 -3.28 -53.46
C ASN A 115 31.66 -2.99 -54.64
N THR A 116 32.84 -3.62 -54.63
CA THR A 116 33.85 -3.48 -55.70
C THR A 116 33.39 -3.93 -57.09
N MET A 117 32.29 -4.69 -57.19
CA MET A 117 31.67 -5.09 -58.46
C MET A 117 30.47 -4.20 -58.84
N GLY A 118 30.22 -3.12 -58.10
CA GLY A 118 29.09 -2.21 -58.32
C GLY A 118 27.72 -2.74 -57.89
N LYS A 119 27.65 -3.97 -57.34
CA LYS A 119 26.39 -4.55 -56.82
C LYS A 119 26.00 -3.86 -55.51
N PRO A 120 24.71 -3.57 -55.29
CA PRO A 120 24.24 -3.08 -54.00
C PRO A 120 24.38 -4.16 -52.93
N VAL A 121 24.71 -3.74 -51.73
CA VAL A 121 24.74 -4.52 -50.49
C VAL A 121 23.95 -3.70 -49.47
N SER A 122 22.92 -4.31 -48.90
CA SER A 122 22.21 -3.77 -47.74
C SER A 122 22.94 -4.17 -46.45
N ILE A 123 22.91 -3.27 -45.46
CA ILE A 123 23.32 -3.54 -44.09
C ILE A 123 22.16 -3.11 -43.20
N THR A 124 21.65 -4.04 -42.41
CA THR A 124 20.62 -3.78 -41.41
C THR A 124 21.21 -3.99 -40.02
N ARG A 125 20.91 -3.08 -39.10
CA ARG A 125 21.27 -3.15 -37.68
C ARG A 125 20.00 -2.96 -36.86
N GLU A 126 19.96 -3.58 -35.68
CA GLU A 126 18.82 -3.49 -34.76
C GLU A 126 19.32 -2.90 -33.45
N ALA A 127 18.55 -1.98 -32.88
CA ALA A 127 18.83 -1.37 -31.59
C ALA A 127 17.71 -1.72 -30.60
N ASN A 128 18.02 -1.69 -29.31
CA ASN A 128 17.05 -1.72 -28.24
C ASN A 128 17.23 -0.57 -27.24
N LEU A 129 16.12 -0.24 -26.61
CA LEU A 129 16.02 0.63 -25.46
C LEU A 129 15.21 -0.11 -24.39
N LEU A 130 15.76 -0.20 -23.19
CA LEU A 130 15.08 -0.70 -22.00
C LEU A 130 14.96 0.46 -21.00
N MET A 131 13.77 0.68 -20.48
CA MET A 131 13.48 1.69 -19.48
C MET A 131 12.65 1.10 -18.34
N THR A 132 12.84 1.59 -17.12
CA THR A 132 11.96 1.31 -15.98
C THR A 132 11.12 2.55 -15.65
N PRO A 133 9.87 2.37 -15.20
CA PRO A 133 9.05 3.49 -14.77
C PRO A 133 9.51 3.99 -13.40
N GLU A 134 9.29 5.28 -13.17
CA GLU A 134 9.45 5.89 -11.86
C GLU A 134 8.45 5.28 -10.87
N SER A 135 8.94 4.87 -9.68
CA SER A 135 8.10 4.34 -8.61
C SER A 135 7.81 5.41 -7.56
N PHE A 136 6.76 5.23 -6.76
CA PHE A 136 6.58 5.98 -5.52
C PHE A 136 7.74 5.75 -4.53
N ALA A 137 8.49 4.65 -4.67
CA ALA A 137 9.75 4.45 -3.93
C ALA A 137 10.86 5.45 -4.29
N HIS A 138 10.77 6.16 -5.42
CA HIS A 138 11.78 7.17 -5.82
C HIS A 138 11.56 8.56 -5.20
N PHE A 139 10.54 8.70 -4.34
CA PHE A 139 10.23 9.94 -3.64
C PHE A 139 10.52 9.77 -2.16
N MET A 140 11.56 10.45 -1.65
CA MET A 140 11.79 10.52 -0.21
C MET A 140 10.54 10.98 0.53
N TYR A 141 9.84 11.97 -0.05
CA TYR A 141 8.57 12.46 0.47
C TYR A 141 7.62 12.81 -0.68
N PHE A 142 6.49 12.12 -0.76
CA PHE A 142 5.35 12.41 -1.64
C PHE A 142 4.08 12.58 -0.79
N THR A 143 3.29 13.61 -1.10
CA THR A 143 1.90 13.69 -0.62
C THR A 143 0.96 14.11 -1.75
N GLU A 144 -0.22 13.48 -1.82
CA GLU A 144 -1.29 13.93 -2.71
C GLU A 144 -1.80 15.29 -2.23
N SER A 145 -2.18 15.38 -0.96
CA SER A 145 -2.60 16.61 -0.32
C SER A 145 -1.68 17.02 0.82
N GLU A 146 -1.36 18.32 0.91
CA GLU A 146 -0.81 18.96 2.11
C GLU A 146 -1.93 19.33 3.11
N GLU A 147 -3.09 18.67 3.03
CA GLU A 147 -4.01 18.58 4.16
C GLU A 147 -3.43 17.68 5.25
N PRO A 148 -3.62 18.04 6.53
CA PRO A 148 -3.26 17.16 7.64
C PRO A 148 -4.12 15.88 7.66
N GLY A 149 -3.55 14.76 8.10
CA GLY A 149 -4.27 13.47 8.18
C GLY A 149 -3.77 12.50 9.27
N GLY A 150 -4.43 11.34 9.36
CA GLY A 150 -4.00 10.19 10.18
C GLY A 150 -4.15 10.30 11.69
N GLY A 151 -5.00 11.18 12.23
CA GLY A 151 -5.22 11.26 13.68
C GLY A 151 -6.09 12.43 14.10
N PRO A 152 -6.54 12.52 15.35
CA PRO A 152 -7.50 13.53 15.79
C PRO A 152 -6.92 14.95 15.91
N GLY A 153 -7.83 15.93 15.79
CA GLY A 153 -7.51 17.35 16.01
C GLY A 153 -6.47 17.84 15.00
N LEU A 154 -6.75 17.70 13.72
CA LEU A 154 -5.77 17.93 12.64
C LEU A 154 -5.38 19.39 12.41
N GLY A 155 -6.11 20.36 12.99
CA GLY A 155 -5.90 21.77 12.68
C GLY A 155 -6.37 22.11 11.26
N SER A 156 -5.90 23.23 10.72
CA SER A 156 -6.33 23.74 9.41
C SER A 156 -5.28 23.63 8.30
N TYR A 157 -4.00 23.42 8.64
CA TYR A 157 -2.91 23.22 7.70
C TYR A 157 -1.68 22.62 8.38
N VAL A 158 -0.75 22.15 7.57
CA VAL A 158 0.60 21.69 7.91
C VAL A 158 1.63 22.55 7.20
N SER A 159 2.86 22.60 7.72
CA SER A 159 3.94 23.39 7.14
C SER A 159 5.31 22.76 7.39
N PHE A 160 6.32 23.17 6.62
CA PHE A 160 7.73 22.81 6.79
C PHE A 160 8.46 23.93 7.55
N GLY A 161 9.14 23.62 8.65
CA GLY A 161 9.82 24.59 9.51
C GLY A 161 11.32 24.35 9.66
N GLY A 162 11.95 25.08 10.58
CA GLY A 162 13.41 25.09 10.78
C GLY A 162 14.07 23.80 11.30
N TYR A 163 13.32 22.69 11.36
CA TYR A 163 13.78 21.36 11.76
C TYR A 163 13.32 20.27 10.79
N ASP A 164 12.77 20.66 9.63
CA ASP A 164 12.49 19.73 8.53
C ASP A 164 13.70 19.76 7.58
N GLU A 165 14.52 18.73 7.65
CA GLU A 165 15.63 18.47 6.72
C GLU A 165 15.21 17.31 5.81
N LEU A 166 15.29 17.51 4.49
CA LEU A 166 14.96 16.49 3.49
C LEU A 166 16.01 16.49 2.37
N GLU A 167 16.26 15.30 1.83
CA GLU A 167 17.13 15.03 0.68
C GLU A 167 16.35 14.39 -0.50
N GLY A 168 17.06 13.81 -1.48
CA GLY A 168 16.48 13.02 -2.56
C GLY A 168 15.44 13.75 -3.42
N LYS A 169 14.18 13.30 -3.37
CA LYS A 169 13.07 13.86 -4.16
C LYS A 169 11.85 14.10 -3.28
N VAL A 170 11.42 15.36 -3.22
CA VAL A 170 10.27 15.83 -2.43
C VAL A 170 9.22 16.34 -3.40
N HIS A 171 8.01 15.77 -3.37
CA HIS A 171 6.92 16.11 -4.29
C HIS A 171 5.60 16.30 -3.54
N THR A 172 4.81 17.29 -3.92
CA THR A 172 3.41 17.41 -3.48
C THR A 172 2.49 17.79 -4.63
N ASN A 173 1.32 17.16 -4.71
CA ASN A 173 0.25 17.61 -5.60
C ASN A 173 -0.59 18.76 -4.98
N GLY A 174 -0.37 19.07 -3.70
CA GLY A 174 -0.93 20.20 -2.99
C GLY A 174 -0.09 21.47 -3.09
N LEU A 175 -0.46 22.47 -2.29
CA LEU A 175 0.31 23.69 -2.04
C LEU A 175 1.31 23.44 -0.91
N MET A 176 2.61 23.48 -1.22
CA MET A 176 3.64 23.36 -0.19
C MET A 176 3.68 24.64 0.66
N ARG A 177 3.65 24.51 2.00
CA ARG A 177 3.65 25.66 2.91
C ARG A 177 4.88 25.65 3.82
N MET A 178 5.61 26.75 3.87
CA MET A 178 6.68 26.97 4.85
C MET A 178 6.10 27.48 6.18
N SER A 179 6.86 27.36 7.26
CA SER A 179 6.53 27.92 8.57
C SER A 179 6.74 29.44 8.59
N ALA A 180 6.13 30.11 9.57
CA ALA A 180 6.54 31.47 9.95
C ALA A 180 7.77 31.46 10.88
N TYR A 181 8.15 30.29 11.40
CA TYR A 181 9.21 30.07 12.38
C TYR A 181 10.22 29.04 11.85
N GLY A 182 11.33 29.55 11.32
CA GLY A 182 12.37 28.74 10.67
C GLY A 182 11.97 28.23 9.28
N CYS A 183 12.97 27.78 8.53
CA CYS A 183 12.85 27.33 7.15
C CYS A 183 13.49 25.95 6.99
N PRO A 184 12.89 25.03 6.22
CA PRO A 184 13.45 23.69 6.06
C PRO A 184 14.80 23.73 5.35
N ASP A 185 15.60 22.69 5.53
CA ASP A 185 16.75 22.44 4.67
C ASP A 185 16.34 21.48 3.54
N PHE A 186 16.53 21.95 2.31
CA PHE A 186 16.32 21.20 1.07
C PHE A 186 17.58 21.23 0.19
N THR A 187 18.75 21.49 0.77
CA THR A 187 20.03 21.61 0.03
C THR A 187 20.35 20.34 -0.77
N GLU A 188 19.94 19.18 -0.27
CA GLU A 188 20.14 17.87 -0.90
C GLU A 188 18.85 17.31 -1.55
N ALA A 189 17.75 18.08 -1.55
CA ALA A 189 16.45 17.68 -2.11
C ALA A 189 16.11 18.37 -3.44
N ARG A 190 15.45 17.61 -4.32
CA ARG A 190 14.76 18.17 -5.50
C ARG A 190 13.28 18.31 -5.20
N VAL A 191 12.81 19.56 -5.10
CA VAL A 191 11.46 19.91 -4.68
C VAL A 191 10.52 20.13 -5.88
N PHE A 192 9.34 19.53 -5.81
CA PHE A 192 8.27 19.62 -6.79
C PHE A 192 6.95 19.94 -6.08
N ALA A 193 6.26 21.00 -6.48
CA ALA A 193 4.95 21.35 -5.93
C ALA A 193 4.01 21.74 -7.07
N VAL A 194 2.86 21.06 -7.18
CA VAL A 194 1.92 21.25 -8.30
C VAL A 194 1.11 22.55 -8.14
N GLN A 195 0.76 22.92 -6.91
CA GLN A 195 0.04 24.17 -6.60
C GLN A 195 0.97 25.27 -6.09
N GLY A 196 2.28 25.12 -6.35
CA GLY A 196 3.34 26.04 -5.95
C GLY A 196 3.76 25.98 -4.48
N ILE A 197 4.55 26.99 -4.07
CA ILE A 197 5.18 27.06 -2.74
C ILE A 197 4.84 28.38 -2.05
N ALA A 198 4.25 28.30 -0.86
CA ALA A 198 4.01 29.43 0.03
C ALA A 198 5.19 29.62 1.00
N TYR A 199 6.15 30.46 0.61
CA TYR A 199 7.42 30.68 1.32
C TYR A 199 7.32 31.36 2.70
N ASN A 200 6.22 32.06 3.01
CA ASN A 200 6.03 32.80 4.27
C ASN A 200 7.23 33.69 4.65
N ASN A 201 7.98 33.36 5.71
CA ASN A 201 9.13 34.14 6.18
C ASN A 201 10.48 33.69 5.57
N CYS A 202 10.46 32.71 4.67
CA CYS A 202 11.65 32.11 4.09
C CYS A 202 12.05 32.77 2.77
N ASN A 203 13.34 32.74 2.45
CA ASN A 203 13.86 33.36 1.24
C ASN A 203 13.73 32.44 0.02
N PRO A 204 12.92 32.77 -1.01
CA PRO A 204 12.78 31.95 -2.21
C PRO A 204 14.11 31.76 -2.97
N ASP A 205 15.08 32.67 -2.85
CA ASP A 205 16.39 32.54 -3.51
C ASP A 205 17.19 31.31 -3.02
N GLN A 206 16.82 30.71 -1.88
CA GLN A 206 17.44 29.48 -1.39
C GLN A 206 17.01 28.23 -2.17
N TRP A 207 15.92 28.31 -2.93
CA TRP A 207 15.28 27.17 -3.59
C TRP A 207 15.01 27.39 -5.08
N LEU A 208 15.91 28.10 -5.77
CA LEU A 208 15.82 28.37 -7.22
C LEU A 208 15.76 27.13 -8.12
N GLN A 209 15.99 25.93 -7.59
CA GLN A 209 15.85 24.65 -8.29
C GLN A 209 14.50 23.95 -8.05
N ALA A 210 13.66 24.47 -7.15
CA ALA A 210 12.33 23.94 -6.91
C ALA A 210 11.42 24.20 -8.13
N ASN A 211 10.61 23.20 -8.49
CA ASN A 211 9.61 23.30 -9.54
C ASN A 211 8.24 23.53 -8.90
N ASP A 212 7.74 24.76 -8.96
CA ASP A 212 6.45 25.21 -8.42
C ASP A 212 5.29 25.12 -9.43
N GLU A 213 5.54 24.58 -10.63
CA GLU A 213 4.55 24.21 -11.66
C GLU A 213 4.71 22.73 -12.06
N ALA A 214 4.96 21.86 -11.08
CA ALA A 214 5.18 20.43 -11.33
C ALA A 214 3.93 19.73 -11.91
N ALA A 215 4.13 18.66 -12.68
CA ALA A 215 3.03 17.82 -13.14
C ALA A 215 2.51 16.90 -12.02
N ALA A 216 1.19 16.84 -11.86
CA ALA A 216 0.54 15.99 -10.86
C ALA A 216 0.78 14.50 -11.09
N ARG A 217 1.00 13.77 -9.99
CA ARG A 217 1.08 12.30 -9.97
C ARG A 217 -0.25 11.71 -9.59
N ARG A 218 -0.70 10.67 -10.29
CA ARG A 218 -2.00 10.08 -10.00
C ARG A 218 -1.95 9.29 -8.68
N PHE A 219 -2.70 9.74 -7.67
CA PHE A 219 -2.81 9.09 -6.37
C PHE A 219 -4.30 8.87 -5.98
N PRO A 220 -4.67 7.74 -5.36
CA PRO A 220 -3.86 6.54 -5.13
C PRO A 220 -3.41 5.85 -6.44
N PRO A 221 -2.33 5.04 -6.41
CA PRO A 221 -1.43 4.87 -7.58
C PRO A 221 -2.01 4.33 -8.90
N ASN A 222 -3.03 3.47 -8.89
CA ASN A 222 -3.60 2.87 -10.11
C ASN A 222 -3.26 1.38 -10.23
N ASP A 223 -4.23 0.47 -10.02
CA ASP A 223 -4.13 -1.00 -10.10
C ASP A 223 -2.93 -1.64 -9.37
N SER A 224 -2.24 -0.88 -8.52
CA SER A 224 -0.96 -1.28 -7.94
C SER A 224 -1.19 -2.16 -6.72
N ARG A 225 -2.22 -1.85 -5.91
CA ARG A 225 -2.64 -2.71 -4.79
C ARG A 225 -3.12 -4.07 -5.31
N GLN A 226 -3.99 -4.08 -6.33
CA GLN A 226 -4.46 -5.32 -6.93
C GLN A 226 -3.30 -6.13 -7.52
N ARG A 227 -2.37 -5.49 -8.25
CA ARG A 227 -1.16 -6.19 -8.74
C ARG A 227 -0.30 -6.78 -7.64
N ALA A 228 -0.14 -6.12 -6.50
CA ALA A 228 0.56 -6.70 -5.35
C ALA A 228 -0.20 -7.91 -4.77
N ILE A 229 -1.52 -7.79 -4.60
CA ILE A 229 -2.40 -8.89 -4.14
C ILE A 229 -2.37 -10.09 -5.10
N ASP A 230 -2.49 -9.86 -6.40
CA ASP A 230 -2.48 -10.89 -7.45
C ASP A 230 -1.14 -11.65 -7.53
N ASN A 231 -0.07 -11.08 -6.97
CA ASN A 231 1.28 -11.66 -6.91
C ASN A 231 1.73 -11.96 -5.46
N ALA A 232 0.78 -12.05 -4.52
CA ALA A 232 1.05 -12.43 -3.14
C ALA A 232 1.69 -13.83 -3.06
N THR A 233 2.86 -13.91 -2.44
CA THR A 233 3.55 -15.17 -2.11
C THR A 233 2.89 -15.85 -0.92
N TYR A 234 2.43 -15.05 0.04
CA TYR A 234 1.72 -15.48 1.24
C TYR A 234 0.49 -14.61 1.45
N THR A 235 -0.64 -15.25 1.77
CA THR A 235 -1.89 -14.58 2.11
C THR A 235 -2.32 -15.02 3.50
N PHE A 236 -2.49 -14.06 4.41
CA PHE A 236 -3.03 -14.27 5.74
C PHE A 236 -4.43 -13.65 5.80
N THR A 237 -5.44 -14.47 6.06
CA THR A 237 -6.83 -14.04 6.20
C THR A 237 -7.09 -13.48 7.59
N ALA A 238 -7.95 -12.47 7.67
CA ALA A 238 -8.42 -11.91 8.94
C ALA A 238 -9.94 -11.76 9.02
N ASP A 239 -10.65 -12.20 7.98
CA ASP A 239 -12.11 -12.19 7.82
C ASP A 239 -12.81 -13.53 8.18
N ASP A 240 -12.06 -14.60 8.50
CA ASP A 240 -12.62 -15.94 8.76
C ASP A 240 -13.56 -16.02 9.99
N LEU A 241 -13.55 -15.00 10.85
CA LEU A 241 -14.38 -14.89 12.06
C LEU A 241 -15.43 -13.75 11.99
N LEU A 242 -15.70 -13.24 10.79
CA LEU A 242 -16.77 -12.29 10.51
C LEU A 242 -18.01 -12.98 9.95
N PHE A 243 -19.16 -12.33 10.14
CA PHE A 243 -20.46 -12.68 9.55
C PHE A 243 -21.00 -14.06 9.93
N GLN A 244 -20.51 -14.62 11.04
CA GLN A 244 -21.01 -15.87 11.60
C GLN A 244 -22.45 -15.68 12.12
N SER A 245 -23.35 -16.61 11.81
CA SER A 245 -24.76 -16.56 12.21
C SER A 245 -24.96 -16.63 13.72
N SER A 246 -24.16 -17.46 14.39
CA SER A 246 -24.25 -17.78 15.81
C SER A 246 -23.26 -17.03 16.72
N GLY A 247 -22.48 -16.09 16.16
CA GLY A 247 -21.30 -15.53 16.82
C GLY A 247 -21.21 -14.00 16.77
N ARG A 248 -20.41 -13.45 17.70
CA ARG A 248 -19.94 -12.06 17.64
C ARG A 248 -18.88 -11.92 16.57
N ASP A 249 -19.04 -10.94 15.68
CA ASP A 249 -17.99 -10.59 14.72
C ASP A 249 -16.70 -10.29 15.47
N THR A 250 -15.70 -11.10 15.17
CA THR A 250 -14.42 -11.10 15.86
C THR A 250 -13.36 -10.97 14.78
N LEU A 251 -12.48 -9.99 14.91
CA LEU A 251 -11.44 -9.72 13.93
C LEU A 251 -10.16 -10.45 14.30
N ILE A 252 -9.30 -10.71 13.33
CA ILE A 252 -7.99 -11.32 13.55
C ILE A 252 -6.91 -10.26 13.35
N MET A 253 -6.03 -10.12 14.34
CA MET A 253 -4.81 -9.32 14.23
C MET A 253 -3.70 -10.23 13.68
N THR A 254 -2.92 -9.71 12.73
CA THR A 254 -1.72 -10.40 12.23
C THR A 254 -0.48 -9.63 12.68
N GLU A 255 0.51 -10.30 13.27
CA GLU A 255 1.84 -9.74 13.53
C GLU A 255 2.87 -10.44 12.66
N ILE A 256 3.69 -9.64 11.97
CA ILE A 256 4.81 -10.06 11.16
C ILE A 256 6.08 -9.52 11.83
N GLU A 257 6.95 -10.43 12.26
CA GLU A 257 8.27 -10.13 12.83
C GLU A 257 9.34 -10.62 11.85
N PHE A 258 10.07 -9.69 11.23
CA PHE A 258 11.19 -10.03 10.36
C PHE A 258 12.38 -10.55 11.17
N VAL A 259 12.98 -11.64 10.70
CA VAL A 259 14.08 -12.37 11.35
C VAL A 259 15.05 -12.88 10.30
N ASP A 260 16.26 -13.27 10.72
CA ASP A 260 17.27 -13.87 9.85
C ASP A 260 16.65 -14.96 8.95
N ASN A 261 16.88 -14.88 7.63
CA ASN A 261 16.37 -15.79 6.60
C ASN A 261 14.84 -15.87 6.48
N GLY A 262 14.05 -14.89 6.96
CA GLY A 262 12.59 -14.93 6.77
C GLY A 262 11.76 -13.97 7.64
N PHE A 263 10.58 -14.45 8.03
CA PHE A 263 9.68 -13.75 8.94
C PHE A 263 8.85 -14.73 9.76
N MET A 264 8.52 -14.34 10.99
CA MET A 264 7.58 -15.03 11.87
C MET A 264 6.19 -14.41 11.72
N VAL A 265 5.15 -15.23 11.66
CA VAL A 265 3.75 -14.78 11.72
C VAL A 265 3.05 -15.34 12.95
N SER A 266 2.33 -14.47 13.64
CA SER A 266 1.38 -14.83 14.69
C SER A 266 0.02 -14.20 14.37
N GLN A 267 -1.07 -14.89 14.70
CA GLN A 267 -2.43 -14.35 14.55
C GLN A 267 -3.25 -14.60 15.80
N TRP A 268 -4.05 -13.61 16.20
CA TRP A 268 -4.97 -13.74 17.34
C TRP A 268 -6.25 -12.94 17.18
N THR A 269 -7.28 -13.34 17.92
CA THR A 269 -8.58 -12.68 17.90
C THR A 269 -8.58 -11.36 18.67
N TYR A 270 -9.40 -10.41 18.21
CA TYR A 270 -9.78 -9.22 18.96
C TYR A 270 -11.21 -8.78 18.60
N GLN A 271 -11.86 -8.09 19.53
CA GLN A 271 -13.13 -7.42 19.30
C GLN A 271 -12.94 -5.91 19.44
N ILE A 272 -13.66 -5.14 18.64
CA ILE A 272 -13.62 -3.67 18.71
C ILE A 272 -14.70 -3.19 19.68
N PRO A 273 -14.34 -2.50 20.78
CA PRO A 273 -15.32 -1.92 21.68
C PRO A 273 -16.23 -0.88 21.01
N PRO A 274 -17.46 -0.70 21.51
CA PRO A 274 -18.04 -1.33 22.70
C PRO A 274 -18.38 -2.82 22.50
N ILE A 275 -17.93 -3.63 23.47
CA ILE A 275 -18.22 -5.06 23.58
C ILE A 275 -19.44 -5.20 24.50
N GLY A 276 -20.48 -5.91 24.04
CA GLY A 276 -21.68 -6.17 24.83
C GLY A 276 -21.40 -7.05 26.05
N ALA A 277 -22.15 -6.86 27.13
CA ALA A 277 -22.27 -7.85 28.20
C ALA A 277 -22.65 -9.23 27.64
N GLU A 278 -22.31 -10.31 28.34
CA GLU A 278 -22.75 -11.66 27.98
C GLU A 278 -24.28 -11.74 27.93
N GLY A 279 -24.79 -12.58 27.03
CA GLY A 279 -26.21 -12.78 26.75
C GLY A 279 -26.39 -13.80 25.63
N PRO A 280 -27.64 -14.07 25.23
CA PRO A 280 -27.94 -15.08 24.20
C PRO A 280 -27.19 -14.81 22.89
N PRO A 281 -26.63 -15.83 22.22
CA PRO A 281 -26.01 -15.67 20.91
C PRO A 281 -27.06 -15.25 19.86
N PRO A 282 -26.67 -14.50 18.82
CA PRO A 282 -27.53 -14.29 17.66
C PRO A 282 -27.93 -15.65 17.08
N THR A 283 -29.19 -15.81 16.68
CA THR A 283 -29.73 -17.09 16.21
C THR A 283 -30.56 -16.90 14.95
N ASN A 284 -30.30 -17.73 13.92
CA ASN A 284 -30.97 -17.62 12.63
C ASN A 284 -32.24 -18.49 12.57
N PHE A 285 -33.26 -17.96 11.88
CA PHE A 285 -34.57 -18.56 11.66
C PHE A 285 -35.07 -18.27 10.24
N ARG A 286 -36.13 -18.96 9.83
CA ARG A 286 -36.93 -18.63 8.64
C ARG A 286 -38.08 -17.69 9.02
N TRP A 287 -38.27 -16.60 8.29
CA TRP A 287 -39.39 -15.70 8.51
C TRP A 287 -40.73 -16.36 8.11
N ASP A 288 -41.75 -16.28 8.97
CA ASP A 288 -43.12 -16.68 8.64
C ASP A 288 -44.03 -15.48 8.30
N LEU A 289 -44.96 -15.69 7.37
CA LEU A 289 -46.06 -14.77 7.11
C LEU A 289 -47.34 -15.09 7.91
N ASP A 290 -47.42 -16.27 8.57
CA ASP A 290 -48.46 -16.55 9.56
C ASP A 290 -48.26 -15.68 10.80
N THR A 291 -49.31 -14.99 11.21
CA THR A 291 -49.32 -14.08 12.36
C THR A 291 -49.95 -14.73 13.58
N SER A 292 -49.90 -16.07 13.66
CA SER A 292 -50.48 -16.86 14.74
C SER A 292 -49.51 -17.95 15.26
N PRO A 293 -49.47 -18.21 16.57
CA PRO A 293 -48.51 -19.14 17.15
C PRO A 293 -48.77 -20.61 16.81
N GLY A 294 -49.92 -20.93 16.18
CA GLY A 294 -50.27 -22.29 15.77
C GLY A 294 -49.68 -22.71 14.42
N GLY A 295 -49.15 -21.76 13.63
CA GLY A 295 -48.49 -22.02 12.35
C GLY A 295 -47.00 -22.33 12.47
N LEU A 296 -46.37 -21.94 13.59
CA LEU A 296 -44.92 -22.04 13.78
C LEU A 296 -44.50 -23.48 14.04
N ASN A 297 -43.74 -23.97 13.09
CA ASN A 297 -42.97 -25.19 13.02
C ASN A 297 -41.93 -24.96 11.90
N ASP A 298 -40.98 -25.88 11.74
CA ASP A 298 -39.97 -25.79 10.68
C ASP A 298 -39.05 -24.55 10.83
N ARG A 299 -38.61 -24.27 12.07
CA ARG A 299 -37.48 -23.37 12.37
C ARG A 299 -37.79 -21.90 12.10
N ARG A 300 -39.02 -21.50 12.43
CA ARG A 300 -39.64 -20.23 12.03
C ARG A 300 -39.72 -19.18 13.14
N ILE A 301 -39.79 -17.92 12.72
CA ILE A 301 -40.00 -16.75 13.60
C ILE A 301 -41.00 -15.79 12.95
N ALA A 302 -41.89 -15.18 13.73
CA ALA A 302 -42.96 -14.33 13.21
C ALA A 302 -43.47 -13.27 14.20
N PHE A 303 -44.03 -12.19 13.67
CA PHE A 303 -44.83 -11.22 14.44
C PHE A 303 -46.32 -11.58 14.44
N ASP A 304 -47.05 -11.16 15.46
CA ASP A 304 -48.52 -11.23 15.55
C ASP A 304 -49.28 -10.29 14.59
N ALA A 305 -48.56 -9.48 13.80
CA ALA A 305 -49.13 -8.56 12.83
C ALA A 305 -48.43 -8.64 11.46
N PRO A 306 -49.17 -8.56 10.34
CA PRO A 306 -48.59 -8.56 9.01
C PRO A 306 -47.95 -7.20 8.70
N TRP A 307 -47.13 -7.16 7.66
CA TRP A 307 -46.53 -5.92 7.14
C TRP A 307 -47.60 -4.95 6.60
N ASP A 308 -47.65 -3.72 7.11
CA ASP A 308 -48.51 -2.67 6.56
C ASP A 308 -47.82 -1.97 5.37
N THR A 309 -48.33 -2.25 4.17
CA THR A 309 -47.84 -1.65 2.91
C THR A 309 -48.18 -0.17 2.74
N ILE A 310 -49.07 0.39 3.55
CA ILE A 310 -49.47 1.81 3.51
C ILE A 310 -48.53 2.65 4.38
N THR A 311 -48.23 2.21 5.60
CA THR A 311 -47.36 2.96 6.53
C THR A 311 -45.89 2.56 6.45
N GLY A 312 -45.57 1.35 5.99
CA GLY A 312 -44.21 0.82 5.95
C GLY A 312 -43.70 0.34 7.31
N PHE A 313 -44.56 -0.24 8.15
CA PHE A 313 -44.22 -0.71 9.50
C PHE A 313 -44.93 -2.02 9.87
N TYR A 314 -44.41 -2.71 10.89
CA TYR A 314 -45.12 -3.78 11.60
C TYR A 314 -45.77 -3.23 12.88
N PHE A 315 -47.08 -3.38 13.03
CA PHE A 315 -47.82 -3.02 14.24
C PHE A 315 -48.00 -4.22 15.17
N THR A 316 -46.88 -4.82 15.56
CA THR A 316 -46.80 -6.02 16.40
C THR A 316 -46.73 -5.67 17.89
N ASP A 317 -47.29 -6.51 18.77
CA ASP A 317 -46.98 -6.50 20.21
C ASP A 317 -46.43 -7.84 20.72
N THR A 318 -46.32 -8.84 19.85
CA THR A 318 -45.86 -10.19 20.20
C THR A 318 -44.99 -10.79 19.10
N LEU A 319 -43.80 -11.26 19.50
CA LEU A 319 -42.88 -12.06 18.69
C LEU A 319 -43.03 -13.53 19.09
N PHE A 320 -43.16 -14.40 18.09
CA PHE A 320 -43.23 -15.84 18.26
C PHE A 320 -42.00 -16.51 17.63
N ILE A 321 -41.43 -17.50 18.32
CA ILE A 321 -40.13 -18.10 17.98
C ILE A 321 -40.22 -19.63 18.15
N ASP A 322 -39.89 -20.42 17.13
CA ASP A 322 -39.78 -21.89 17.19
C ASP A 322 -38.63 -22.33 18.13
N ASN A 323 -38.70 -23.54 18.69
CA ASN A 323 -37.62 -24.06 19.55
C ASN A 323 -36.47 -24.76 18.80
N GLU A 324 -36.50 -24.79 17.46
CA GLU A 324 -35.36 -25.19 16.61
C GLU A 324 -34.80 -23.97 15.85
N ASP A 325 -33.48 -23.86 15.75
CA ASP A 325 -32.81 -22.89 14.86
C ASP A 325 -32.85 -23.33 13.38
N VAL A 326 -32.37 -22.47 12.47
CA VAL A 326 -32.35 -22.75 11.01
C VAL A 326 -31.66 -24.07 10.63
N ASP A 327 -30.71 -24.56 11.44
CA ASP A 327 -29.99 -25.83 11.23
C ASP A 327 -30.74 -27.04 11.81
N GLY A 328 -31.62 -26.82 12.79
CA GLY A 328 -32.43 -27.83 13.48
C GLY A 328 -31.92 -28.23 14.85
N ASN A 329 -31.16 -27.36 15.50
CA ASN A 329 -30.69 -27.57 16.86
C ASN A 329 -31.77 -27.11 17.85
N ASP A 330 -32.01 -27.89 18.92
CA ASP A 330 -32.86 -27.48 20.03
C ASP A 330 -32.20 -26.31 20.79
N ILE A 331 -32.84 -25.15 20.69
CA ILE A 331 -32.40 -23.88 21.30
C ILE A 331 -33.24 -23.49 22.53
N SER A 332 -34.07 -24.39 23.08
CA SER A 332 -34.95 -24.08 24.21
C SER A 332 -34.20 -23.44 25.40
N ASN A 333 -33.01 -23.95 25.73
CA ASN A 333 -32.19 -23.38 26.81
C ASN A 333 -31.68 -21.96 26.52
N MET A 334 -31.44 -21.63 25.24
CA MET A 334 -31.00 -20.29 24.82
C MET A 334 -32.16 -19.30 24.82
N LEU A 335 -33.37 -19.76 24.49
CA LEU A 335 -34.59 -18.95 24.61
C LEU A 335 -34.93 -18.64 26.08
N ASP A 336 -34.60 -19.53 27.01
CA ASP A 336 -34.73 -19.32 28.46
C ASP A 336 -33.73 -18.29 29.04
N ASP A 337 -32.62 -17.99 28.34
CA ASP A 337 -31.64 -16.97 28.78
C ASP A 337 -32.14 -15.53 28.54
N TYR A 338 -33.15 -15.30 27.69
CA TYR A 338 -33.77 -13.99 27.47
C TYR A 338 -34.69 -13.58 28.63
N GLN A 339 -34.53 -12.34 29.11
CA GLN A 339 -35.20 -11.83 30.30
C GLN A 339 -36.17 -10.67 30.00
N VAL A 340 -37.18 -10.50 30.87
CA VAL A 340 -38.06 -9.34 30.83
C VAL A 340 -37.27 -8.08 31.13
N GLY A 341 -37.28 -7.14 30.18
CA GLY A 341 -36.47 -5.93 30.19
C GLY A 341 -35.39 -5.91 29.12
N ASP A 342 -35.03 -7.05 28.53
CA ASP A 342 -34.02 -7.14 27.48
C ASP A 342 -34.46 -6.44 26.19
N THR A 343 -33.49 -5.88 25.47
CA THR A 343 -33.70 -5.31 24.14
C THR A 343 -33.26 -6.34 23.10
N ILE A 344 -34.13 -6.62 22.15
CA ILE A 344 -33.89 -7.59 21.08
C ILE A 344 -34.11 -6.96 19.71
N SER A 345 -33.45 -7.53 18.70
CA SER A 345 -33.63 -7.19 17.30
C SER A 345 -34.06 -8.41 16.49
N VAL A 346 -34.82 -8.16 15.42
CA VAL A 346 -35.00 -9.13 14.32
C VAL A 346 -34.61 -8.43 13.04
N PHE A 347 -33.59 -8.95 12.35
CA PHE A 347 -33.02 -8.33 11.16
C PHE A 347 -32.71 -9.37 10.08
N ALA A 348 -32.58 -8.94 8.83
CA ALA A 348 -32.24 -9.86 7.74
C ALA A 348 -30.83 -10.44 7.92
N ALA A 349 -30.67 -11.74 7.68
CA ALA A 349 -29.35 -12.39 7.69
C ALA A 349 -28.53 -12.07 6.42
N ASP A 350 -29.17 -11.50 5.39
CA ASP A 350 -28.53 -10.98 4.19
C ASP A 350 -27.79 -9.65 4.50
N PRO A 351 -26.45 -9.58 4.36
CA PRO A 351 -25.67 -8.39 4.67
C PRO A 351 -25.97 -7.20 3.75
N ASP A 352 -26.55 -7.42 2.56
CA ASP A 352 -26.97 -6.33 1.66
C ASP A 352 -28.36 -5.75 2.03
N SER A 353 -29.03 -6.31 3.05
CA SER A 353 -30.41 -5.98 3.44
C SER A 353 -30.48 -5.12 4.71
N ASN A 354 -31.00 -3.89 4.58
CA ASN A 354 -31.17 -2.94 5.69
C ASN A 354 -32.48 -3.14 6.50
N LYS A 355 -33.06 -4.34 6.48
CA LYS A 355 -34.30 -4.66 7.21
C LYS A 355 -34.00 -4.99 8.67
N SER A 356 -34.51 -4.20 9.60
CA SER A 356 -34.37 -4.43 11.03
C SER A 356 -35.56 -3.91 11.85
N TRP A 357 -35.91 -4.67 12.88
CA TRP A 357 -36.88 -4.33 13.90
C TRP A 357 -36.21 -4.38 15.28
N LEU A 358 -36.60 -3.47 16.17
CA LEU A 358 -36.10 -3.35 17.55
C LEU A 358 -37.27 -3.26 18.55
N GLY A 359 -37.18 -4.01 19.64
CA GLY A 359 -38.12 -3.88 20.75
C GLY A 359 -37.59 -4.44 22.06
N ARG A 360 -38.35 -4.18 23.13
CA ARG A 360 -38.02 -4.62 24.50
C ARG A 360 -38.98 -5.70 24.95
N ILE A 361 -38.46 -6.80 25.49
CA ILE A 361 -39.26 -7.86 26.10
C ILE A 361 -39.96 -7.30 27.35
N THR A 362 -41.28 -7.46 27.41
CA THR A 362 -42.15 -7.02 28.52
C THR A 362 -42.80 -8.19 29.27
N ALA A 363 -42.97 -9.32 28.59
CA ALA A 363 -43.30 -10.61 29.18
C ALA A 363 -42.74 -11.73 28.30
N THR A 364 -42.40 -12.87 28.92
CA THR A 364 -42.04 -14.10 28.22
C THR A 364 -43.02 -15.21 28.59
N SER A 365 -43.31 -16.09 27.65
CA SER A 365 -44.02 -17.34 27.93
C SER A 365 -43.55 -18.44 26.99
N THR A 366 -43.39 -19.65 27.51
CA THR A 366 -42.96 -20.82 26.76
C THR A 366 -44.16 -21.71 26.42
N THR A 367 -44.13 -22.30 25.23
CA THR A 367 -45.09 -23.28 24.75
C THR A 367 -44.37 -24.59 24.45
N VAL A 368 -45.12 -25.64 24.08
CA VAL A 368 -44.53 -26.94 23.69
C VAL A 368 -43.74 -26.86 22.37
N SER A 369 -43.92 -25.79 21.59
CA SER A 369 -43.31 -25.61 20.26
C SER A 369 -42.32 -24.45 20.17
N GLY A 370 -42.03 -23.73 21.26
CA GLY A 370 -41.26 -22.48 21.17
C GLY A 370 -41.60 -21.42 22.21
N ALA A 371 -40.99 -20.25 22.05
CA ALA A 371 -41.13 -19.09 22.92
C ALA A 371 -42.06 -18.02 22.32
N ILE A 372 -42.73 -17.28 23.21
CA ILE A 372 -43.56 -16.12 22.88
C ILE A 372 -43.09 -14.96 23.74
N PHE A 373 -42.61 -13.90 23.11
CA PHE A 373 -42.17 -12.66 23.75
C PHE A 373 -43.18 -11.55 23.47
N THR A 374 -43.84 -11.03 24.52
CA THR A 374 -44.62 -9.79 24.42
C THR A 374 -43.66 -8.61 24.43
N ILE A 375 -43.74 -7.75 23.43
CA ILE A 375 -42.72 -6.77 23.05
C ILE A 375 -43.26 -5.34 23.01
N ALA A 376 -42.48 -4.41 23.55
CA ALA A 376 -42.68 -2.98 23.33
C ALA A 376 -41.77 -2.52 22.18
N ASN A 377 -42.35 -2.11 21.05
CA ASN A 377 -41.61 -1.54 19.92
C ASN A 377 -40.74 -0.35 20.35
N ILE A 378 -39.50 -0.32 19.87
CA ILE A 378 -38.56 0.80 20.06
C ILE A 378 -38.32 1.51 18.73
N ALA A 379 -37.91 0.77 17.70
CA ALA A 379 -37.53 1.31 16.40
C ALA A 379 -37.69 0.26 15.29
N GLN A 380 -37.83 0.70 14.05
CA GLN A 380 -37.94 -0.17 12.88
C GLN A 380 -37.30 0.54 11.67
N SER A 381 -36.57 -0.20 10.83
CA SER A 381 -35.99 0.27 9.57
C SER A 381 -36.27 -0.77 8.49
N PHE A 382 -37.07 -0.41 7.49
CA PHE A 382 -37.47 -1.31 6.41
C PHE A 382 -37.64 -0.53 5.11
N GLN A 383 -37.12 -1.05 4.00
CA GLN A 383 -37.53 -0.62 2.65
C GLN A 383 -38.79 -1.36 2.18
N ASN A 384 -38.95 -2.59 2.66
CA ASN A 384 -40.09 -3.49 2.50
C ASN A 384 -40.07 -4.52 3.63
N GLY A 385 -41.21 -5.14 3.92
CA GLY A 385 -41.30 -6.21 4.91
C GLY A 385 -40.46 -7.44 4.55
N PHE A 386 -40.28 -8.31 5.54
CA PHE A 386 -39.74 -9.65 5.34
C PHE A 386 -40.68 -10.49 4.45
N VAL A 387 -40.12 -11.43 3.68
CA VAL A 387 -40.87 -12.37 2.84
C VAL A 387 -40.84 -13.79 3.43
N ASP A 388 -41.78 -14.65 3.04
CA ASP A 388 -41.82 -16.04 3.53
C ASP A 388 -40.49 -16.77 3.29
N ALA A 389 -40.01 -17.47 4.32
CA ALA A 389 -38.75 -18.20 4.35
C ALA A 389 -37.46 -17.37 4.12
N GLU A 390 -37.55 -16.03 4.14
CA GLU A 390 -36.38 -15.14 4.26
C GLU A 390 -35.59 -15.51 5.53
N GLU A 391 -34.26 -15.57 5.43
CA GLU A 391 -33.45 -15.86 6.62
C GLU A 391 -33.27 -14.60 7.44
N VAL A 392 -33.59 -14.68 8.72
CA VAL A 392 -33.52 -13.58 9.68
C VAL A 392 -32.78 -14.02 10.93
N THR A 393 -32.15 -13.06 11.60
CA THR A 393 -31.43 -13.28 12.85
C THR A 393 -32.19 -12.61 13.99
N LEU A 394 -32.48 -13.37 15.04
CA LEU A 394 -32.86 -12.85 16.35
C LEU A 394 -31.58 -12.47 17.09
N GLY A 395 -31.41 -11.18 17.42
CA GLY A 395 -30.25 -10.66 18.13
C GLY A 395 -30.59 -10.13 19.52
N PHE A 396 -29.71 -10.35 20.49
CA PHE A 396 -29.70 -9.64 21.75
C PHE A 396 -28.91 -8.33 21.61
N ILE A 397 -29.47 -7.21 22.08
CA ILE A 397 -28.76 -5.92 22.13
C ILE A 397 -28.28 -5.69 23.56
N ALA A 398 -26.98 -5.88 23.73
CA ALA A 398 -26.32 -5.87 25.02
C ALA A 398 -26.02 -4.43 25.48
N SER A 399 -26.16 -4.18 26.78
CA SER A 399 -25.48 -3.03 27.37
C SER A 399 -23.96 -3.25 27.32
N PRO A 400 -23.12 -2.21 27.15
CA PRO A 400 -21.66 -2.38 27.17
C PRO A 400 -21.19 -3.04 28.47
N ASP A 401 -20.33 -4.05 28.34
CA ASP A 401 -19.78 -4.74 29.51
C ASP A 401 -18.91 -3.78 30.34
N ASN A 402 -19.28 -3.60 31.61
CA ASN A 402 -18.54 -2.76 32.54
C ASN A 402 -17.34 -3.47 33.20
N SER A 403 -17.18 -4.78 32.97
CA SER A 403 -16.01 -5.56 33.39
C SER A 403 -14.77 -5.23 32.54
N ILE A 404 -14.98 -4.95 31.25
CA ILE A 404 -13.92 -4.70 30.27
C ILE A 404 -13.35 -3.28 30.42
N PRO A 405 -12.04 -3.11 30.65
CA PRO A 405 -11.43 -1.79 30.74
C PRO A 405 -11.60 -0.97 29.45
N PHE A 406 -11.93 0.31 29.60
CA PHE A 406 -12.13 1.27 28.50
C PHE A 406 -13.26 0.94 27.50
N ASN A 407 -14.17 0.03 27.82
CA ASN A 407 -15.20 -0.50 26.89
C ASN A 407 -16.30 0.50 26.43
N ARG A 408 -16.06 1.81 26.53
CA ARG A 408 -17.00 2.84 26.06
C ARG A 408 -16.69 3.22 24.63
N PHE A 409 -17.73 3.37 23.82
CA PHE A 409 -17.65 3.84 22.44
C PHE A 409 -16.70 5.04 22.24
N ALA A 410 -16.78 6.08 23.06
CA ALA A 410 -15.94 7.28 22.92
C ALA A 410 -14.43 7.05 23.19
N ASN A 411 -14.03 5.95 23.84
CA ASN A 411 -12.62 5.56 23.93
C ASN A 411 -12.09 4.97 22.62
N TYR A 412 -12.99 4.41 21.80
CA TYR A 412 -12.64 3.67 20.59
C TYR A 412 -12.96 4.39 19.26
N HIS A 413 -13.96 5.27 19.27
CA HIS A 413 -14.54 5.86 18.06
C HIS A 413 -14.51 7.39 18.10
N SER A 414 -14.25 8.01 16.94
CA SER A 414 -14.21 9.47 16.77
C SER A 414 -15.31 10.00 15.85
N HIS A 415 -16.54 9.51 16.00
CA HIS A 415 -17.74 9.96 15.30
C HIS A 415 -18.95 9.90 16.24
N PRO A 416 -20.15 10.37 15.84
CA PRO A 416 -21.38 10.13 16.60
C PRO A 416 -21.72 8.63 16.67
N ASN A 417 -22.28 8.20 17.81
CA ASN A 417 -22.86 6.86 17.97
C ASN A 417 -24.33 6.87 17.51
N ASP A 418 -24.54 6.99 16.19
CA ASP A 418 -25.87 7.14 15.58
C ASP A 418 -26.28 5.93 14.69
N GLY A 419 -25.42 4.92 14.57
CA GLY A 419 -25.66 3.74 13.73
C GLY A 419 -25.45 3.94 12.23
N SER A 420 -24.97 5.12 11.80
CA SER A 420 -24.79 5.49 10.38
C SER A 420 -23.44 6.15 10.07
N SER A 421 -22.88 6.87 11.04
CA SER A 421 -21.54 7.44 11.00
C SER A 421 -20.49 6.34 11.19
N LEU A 422 -19.43 6.36 10.38
CA LEU A 422 -18.31 5.42 10.43
C LEU A 422 -16.99 6.14 10.79
N CYS A 423 -15.99 5.37 11.24
CA CYS A 423 -14.63 5.87 11.39
C CYS A 423 -14.00 6.33 10.05
N ASP A 424 -13.37 7.50 10.06
CA ASP A 424 -12.61 8.08 8.93
C ASP A 424 -11.10 7.77 9.03
N THR A 425 -10.36 7.79 7.91
CA THR A 425 -8.89 7.61 7.93
C THR A 425 -8.17 8.66 8.78
N SER A 426 -8.81 9.81 8.99
CA SER A 426 -8.34 10.95 9.79
C SER A 426 -8.74 10.88 11.27
N GLY A 427 -9.45 9.82 11.71
CA GLY A 427 -10.02 9.70 13.04
C GLY A 427 -9.08 9.20 14.14
N LEU A 428 -9.66 8.71 15.24
CA LEU A 428 -8.95 7.86 16.20
C LEU A 428 -8.80 6.45 15.61
N HIS A 429 -7.57 5.94 15.52
CA HIS A 429 -7.27 4.54 15.22
C HIS A 429 -6.41 4.00 16.36
N HIS A 430 -6.67 2.83 16.93
CA HIS A 430 -5.79 2.32 18.00
C HIS A 430 -6.03 0.84 18.32
N PHE A 431 -6.36 0.11 17.27
CA PHE A 431 -6.67 -1.31 17.28
C PHE A 431 -5.39 -2.15 17.16
N ASP A 432 -4.24 -1.60 17.57
CA ASP A 432 -2.95 -2.28 17.72
C ASP A 432 -2.93 -3.19 18.96
N PHE A 433 -3.95 -4.02 19.10
CA PHE A 433 -4.13 -4.92 20.23
C PHE A 433 -2.95 -5.91 20.32
N GLU A 434 -2.43 -6.07 21.53
CA GLU A 434 -1.40 -7.05 21.87
C GLU A 434 -2.02 -8.47 21.95
N PRO A 435 -1.24 -9.55 21.76
CA PRO A 435 -1.74 -10.92 21.87
C PRO A 435 -2.27 -11.20 23.29
N PRO A 436 -3.30 -12.06 23.44
CA PRO A 436 -3.93 -12.30 24.73
C PRO A 436 -2.98 -13.02 25.72
N PRO A 437 -3.24 -12.92 27.04
CA PRO A 437 -2.43 -13.61 28.06
C PRO A 437 -2.45 -15.13 27.87
N GLY A 438 -1.33 -15.69 27.41
CA GLY A 438 -1.21 -17.09 26.99
C GLY A 438 -0.57 -17.25 25.60
N GLY A 439 -0.50 -16.17 24.82
CA GLY A 439 -0.01 -16.17 23.45
C GLY A 439 -1.16 -16.09 22.43
N PRO A 440 -0.85 -16.14 21.13
CA PRO A 440 -1.87 -16.13 20.08
C PRO A 440 -2.78 -17.37 20.10
N ASP A 441 -4.07 -17.16 19.84
CA ASP A 441 -5.13 -18.17 19.87
C ASP A 441 -5.52 -18.72 18.49
N ILE A 442 -5.20 -18.01 17.39
CA ILE A 442 -5.42 -18.49 16.01
C ILE A 442 -4.16 -19.16 15.46
N MET A 443 -3.02 -18.49 15.55
CA MET A 443 -1.76 -18.97 14.96
C MET A 443 -0.58 -18.65 15.87
N SER A 444 0.02 -19.70 16.44
CA SER A 444 1.31 -19.64 17.16
C SER A 444 2.43 -19.10 16.26
N PRO A 445 3.47 -18.46 16.83
CA PRO A 445 4.57 -17.89 16.05
C PRO A 445 5.18 -18.94 15.11
N THR A 446 4.95 -18.75 13.80
CA THR A 446 5.33 -19.72 12.76
C THR A 446 6.27 -19.05 11.79
N MET A 447 7.40 -19.70 11.51
CA MET A 447 8.42 -19.16 10.61
C MET A 447 8.12 -19.47 9.14
N PHE A 448 8.30 -18.46 8.31
CA PHE A 448 8.28 -18.52 6.85
C PHE A 448 9.65 -18.10 6.33
N TYR A 449 10.29 -18.98 5.57
CA TYR A 449 11.62 -18.73 5.00
C TYR A 449 11.55 -17.74 3.84
N SER A 450 12.60 -16.94 3.68
CA SER A 450 12.74 -15.98 2.59
C SER A 450 12.78 -16.66 1.21
N GLY A 451 12.06 -16.08 0.25
CA GLY A 451 12.31 -16.25 -1.18
C GLY A 451 12.94 -14.99 -1.77
N ASP A 452 13.54 -15.10 -2.96
CA ASP A 452 14.27 -14.00 -3.63
C ASP A 452 13.47 -12.67 -3.65
N GLN A 453 12.16 -12.76 -3.82
CA GLN A 453 11.20 -11.67 -3.67
C GLN A 453 9.88 -12.19 -3.10
N THR A 454 9.40 -11.56 -2.03
CA THR A 454 8.22 -12.01 -1.29
C THR A 454 7.18 -10.90 -1.18
N VAL A 455 5.92 -11.18 -1.54
CA VAL A 455 4.80 -10.29 -1.25
C VAL A 455 3.90 -10.95 -0.21
N ILE A 456 3.63 -10.24 0.88
CA ILE A 456 2.80 -10.71 1.99
C ILE A 456 1.50 -9.91 1.98
N TYR A 457 0.38 -10.58 1.74
CA TYR A 457 -0.93 -9.98 1.75
C TYR A 457 -1.65 -10.30 3.06
N VAL A 458 -2.02 -9.27 3.83
CA VAL A 458 -2.94 -9.41 4.95
C VAL A 458 -4.31 -8.96 4.48
N ARG A 459 -5.17 -9.95 4.24
CA ARG A 459 -6.51 -9.79 3.68
C ARG A 459 -7.50 -9.39 4.77
N ASN A 460 -8.27 -8.35 4.52
CA ASN A 460 -9.36 -7.88 5.39
C ASN A 460 -8.97 -7.73 6.87
N GLY A 461 -7.75 -7.23 7.13
CA GLY A 461 -7.28 -7.02 8.49
C GLY A 461 -6.12 -6.05 8.60
N GLN A 462 -5.88 -5.64 9.84
CA GLN A 462 -4.72 -4.84 10.21
C GLN A 462 -3.50 -5.74 10.45
N VAL A 463 -2.31 -5.15 10.34
CA VAL A 463 -1.05 -5.85 10.58
C VAL A 463 -0.12 -5.06 11.49
N ARG A 464 0.53 -5.74 12.43
CA ARG A 464 1.62 -5.24 13.28
C ARG A 464 2.96 -5.71 12.69
N VAL A 465 3.94 -4.81 12.57
CA VAL A 465 5.22 -5.05 11.89
C VAL A 465 6.41 -4.56 12.70
N LYS A 466 7.50 -5.34 12.70
CA LYS A 466 8.77 -5.10 13.40
C LYS A 466 9.86 -6.06 12.89
N GLY A 467 11.11 -5.86 13.30
CA GLY A 467 12.19 -6.86 13.21
C GLY A 467 13.31 -6.50 12.24
N THR A 468 14.18 -7.49 11.98
CA THR A 468 15.35 -7.36 11.11
C THR A 468 15.08 -8.00 9.75
N VAL A 469 15.15 -7.20 8.69
CA VAL A 469 14.83 -7.59 7.32
C VAL A 469 16.07 -8.14 6.61
N ASP A 470 16.05 -9.44 6.35
CA ASP A 470 16.97 -10.15 5.45
C ASP A 470 16.18 -10.63 4.21
N GLY A 471 16.40 -9.97 3.08
CA GLY A 471 15.75 -10.23 1.79
C GLY A 471 14.86 -9.09 1.27
N GLN A 472 13.98 -9.41 0.32
CA GLN A 472 13.11 -8.44 -0.36
C GLN A 472 11.63 -8.74 -0.11
N TYR A 473 10.95 -7.82 0.58
CA TYR A 473 9.56 -7.98 1.00
C TYR A 473 8.69 -6.77 0.66
N THR A 474 7.43 -7.02 0.34
CA THR A 474 6.36 -6.01 0.37
C THR A 474 5.16 -6.56 1.14
N ILE A 475 4.74 -5.87 2.20
CA ILE A 475 3.46 -6.12 2.87
C ILE A 475 2.39 -5.25 2.22
N VAL A 476 1.25 -5.85 1.87
CA VAL A 476 0.08 -5.16 1.34
C VAL A 476 -1.17 -5.49 2.18
N THR A 477 -1.98 -4.47 2.45
CA THR A 477 -3.29 -4.61 3.12
C THR A 477 -4.43 -4.12 2.22
N ASP A 478 -5.64 -4.62 2.46
CA ASP A 478 -6.87 -4.01 1.93
C ASP A 478 -7.08 -2.60 2.48
N LYS A 479 -8.09 -1.87 1.98
CA LYS A 479 -8.42 -0.54 2.52
C LYS A 479 -9.00 -0.64 3.93
N ASP A 480 -10.11 -1.36 4.05
CA ASP A 480 -10.95 -1.40 5.23
C ASP A 480 -11.69 -2.73 5.32
N THR A 481 -12.28 -2.99 6.48
CA THR A 481 -13.08 -4.18 6.75
C THR A 481 -14.28 -3.80 7.60
N TYR A 482 -15.47 -4.16 7.12
CA TYR A 482 -16.72 -3.95 7.81
C TYR A 482 -16.93 -5.06 8.84
N TYR A 483 -17.56 -4.73 9.96
CA TYR A 483 -17.91 -5.68 11.01
C TYR A 483 -19.18 -5.21 11.72
N ARG A 484 -19.97 -6.15 12.24
CA ARG A 484 -21.12 -5.89 13.11
C ARG A 484 -20.60 -5.64 14.52
N ARG A 485 -21.11 -4.62 15.21
CA ARG A 485 -20.65 -4.31 16.57
C ARG A 485 -21.03 -5.39 17.57
N SER A 486 -20.14 -5.63 18.54
CA SER A 486 -20.33 -6.66 19.57
C SER A 486 -21.37 -6.30 20.65
N ASP A 487 -21.79 -5.03 20.76
CA ASP A 487 -22.88 -4.61 21.65
C ASP A 487 -24.24 -4.54 20.93
N ASP A 488 -24.26 -4.19 19.64
CA ASP A 488 -25.45 -4.13 18.80
C ASP A 488 -25.14 -4.64 17.38
N PHE A 489 -25.60 -5.86 17.09
CA PHE A 489 -25.42 -6.52 15.80
C PHE A 489 -26.12 -5.84 14.62
N THR A 490 -27.09 -4.95 14.88
CA THR A 490 -27.76 -4.19 13.83
C THR A 490 -26.92 -3.02 13.31
N ILE A 491 -25.86 -2.65 14.05
CA ILE A 491 -24.95 -1.57 13.67
C ILE A 491 -23.73 -2.15 12.95
N TRP A 492 -23.59 -1.75 11.69
CA TRP A 492 -22.39 -1.94 10.90
C TRP A 492 -21.41 -0.82 11.19
N ASP A 493 -20.16 -1.20 11.46
CA ASP A 493 -19.04 -0.27 11.59
C ASP A 493 -17.84 -0.80 10.78
N ARG A 494 -16.73 -0.07 10.78
CA ARG A 494 -15.62 -0.32 9.87
C ARG A 494 -14.26 -0.03 10.50
N VAL A 495 -13.39 -1.02 10.47
CA VAL A 495 -11.97 -0.86 10.78
C VAL A 495 -11.19 -0.51 9.52
N TRP A 496 -10.21 0.37 9.63
CA TRP A 496 -9.26 0.65 8.57
C TRP A 496 -8.05 -0.30 8.69
N ASN A 497 -7.65 -0.90 7.59
CA ASN A 497 -6.61 -1.94 7.55
C ASN A 497 -5.21 -1.32 7.51
N ASN A 498 -4.90 -0.65 8.62
CA ASN A 498 -3.64 0.02 8.89
C ASN A 498 -2.48 -0.97 9.03
N ILE A 499 -1.28 -0.48 8.69
CA ILE A 499 -0.02 -1.10 9.08
C ILE A 499 0.49 -0.39 10.35
N TRP A 500 0.74 -1.14 11.41
CA TRP A 500 1.22 -0.65 12.70
C TRP A 500 2.69 -1.01 12.88
N ILE A 501 3.57 -0.01 12.86
CA ILE A 501 4.99 -0.21 13.16
C ILE A 501 5.14 -0.22 14.68
N VAL A 502 5.44 -1.38 15.26
CA VAL A 502 5.37 -1.64 16.72
C VAL A 502 6.72 -1.71 17.41
N ASP A 503 7.79 -1.82 16.65
CA ASP A 503 9.20 -1.74 17.04
C ASP A 503 9.99 -1.40 15.76
N ASP A 504 11.31 -1.30 15.84
CA ASP A 504 12.19 -1.02 14.69
C ASP A 504 11.97 -1.97 13.51
N ILE A 505 12.17 -1.46 12.30
CA ILE A 505 12.25 -2.24 11.05
C ILE A 505 13.58 -1.88 10.39
N ILE A 506 14.57 -2.76 10.48
CA ILE A 506 15.94 -2.46 10.06
C ILE A 506 16.47 -3.52 9.11
N TYR A 507 17.26 -3.16 8.10
CA TYR A 507 17.93 -4.16 7.26
C TYR A 507 19.06 -4.83 8.03
N GLU A 508 19.31 -6.13 7.79
CA GLU A 508 20.34 -6.92 8.51
C GLU A 508 21.74 -6.27 8.49
N ASP A 509 22.08 -5.59 7.39
CA ASP A 509 23.37 -4.94 7.16
C ASP A 509 23.42 -3.45 7.54
N SER A 510 22.28 -2.83 7.92
CA SER A 510 22.21 -1.42 8.33
C SER A 510 22.83 -1.16 9.70
N ASN A 511 23.17 0.10 9.97
CA ASN A 511 23.66 0.53 11.27
C ASN A 511 22.54 0.47 12.34
N THR A 512 22.64 -0.46 13.29
CA THR A 512 21.65 -0.71 14.36
C THR A 512 21.40 0.44 15.35
N MET A 513 22.14 1.56 15.25
CA MET A 513 21.92 2.75 16.08
C MET A 513 21.33 3.93 15.28
N THR A 514 21.65 4.07 14.00
CA THR A 514 21.23 5.21 13.16
C THR A 514 20.22 4.84 12.08
N GLY A 515 20.07 3.55 11.77
CA GLY A 515 19.33 3.06 10.61
C GLY A 515 20.04 3.25 9.27
N GLU A 516 21.26 3.79 9.25
CA GLU A 516 22.00 4.08 8.02
C GLU A 516 22.13 2.83 7.15
N VAL A 517 21.54 2.89 5.95
CA VAL A 517 21.46 1.79 4.99
C VAL A 517 22.77 1.64 4.22
N VAL A 518 23.19 0.40 3.97
CA VAL A 518 24.38 0.12 3.17
C VAL A 518 24.07 0.35 1.70
N TYR A 519 24.86 1.20 1.04
CA TYR A 519 24.77 1.38 -0.42
C TYR A 519 25.21 0.11 -1.15
N GLY A 520 24.34 -0.42 -2.00
CA GLY A 520 24.48 -1.73 -2.63
C GLY A 520 23.83 -2.89 -1.86
N THR A 521 23.13 -2.63 -0.75
CA THR A 521 22.40 -3.69 -0.01
C THR A 521 21.39 -4.41 -0.91
N PRO A 522 21.22 -5.74 -0.79
CA PRO A 522 20.13 -6.47 -1.44
C PRO A 522 18.78 -6.29 -0.73
N ASN A 523 18.78 -5.82 0.51
CA ASN A 523 17.60 -5.81 1.38
C ASN A 523 16.59 -4.75 0.95
N ARG A 524 15.31 -5.12 0.83
CA ARG A 524 14.23 -4.20 0.45
C ARG A 524 12.98 -4.45 1.28
N MET A 525 12.44 -3.38 1.85
CA MET A 525 11.15 -3.43 2.55
C MET A 525 10.15 -2.46 1.93
N GLY A 526 8.95 -2.96 1.61
CA GLY A 526 7.80 -2.17 1.18
C GLY A 526 6.63 -2.33 2.16
N LEU A 527 6.14 -1.24 2.73
CA LEU A 527 4.88 -1.21 3.50
C LEU A 527 3.84 -0.47 2.66
N PHE A 528 2.93 -1.22 2.04
CA PHE A 528 1.85 -0.70 1.21
C PHE A 528 0.51 -0.86 1.94
N SER A 529 0.20 0.11 2.79
CA SER A 529 -1.09 0.12 3.50
C SER A 529 -2.21 0.60 2.58
N GLY A 530 -3.32 -0.13 2.59
CA GLY A 530 -4.59 0.34 2.06
C GLY A 530 -5.19 1.52 2.85
N ALA A 531 -4.71 1.81 4.06
CA ALA A 531 -5.20 2.88 4.93
C ALA A 531 -4.05 3.81 5.41
N ASN A 532 -3.76 3.83 6.72
CA ASN A 532 -2.64 4.55 7.32
C ASN A 532 -1.46 3.61 7.63
N ILE A 533 -0.26 4.18 7.74
CA ILE A 533 0.88 3.53 8.39
C ILE A 533 1.13 4.29 9.70
N ILE A 534 1.01 3.61 10.83
CA ILE A 534 0.99 4.25 12.14
C ILE A 534 2.17 3.78 12.98
N LEU A 535 3.00 4.73 13.45
CA LEU A 535 4.03 4.46 14.45
C LEU A 535 3.34 4.25 15.80
N ALA A 536 3.27 3.00 16.25
CA ALA A 536 2.46 2.59 17.38
C ALA A 536 3.02 3.11 18.71
N ASN A 537 2.17 3.11 19.75
CA ASN A 537 2.55 3.56 21.09
C ASN A 537 2.96 2.34 21.95
N THR A 538 4.10 1.75 21.63
CA THR A 538 4.72 0.61 22.35
C THR A 538 5.87 1.09 23.25
N ALA A 539 6.35 0.22 24.16
CA ALA A 539 7.40 0.60 25.10
C ALA A 539 8.75 0.84 24.40
N GLU A 540 8.98 0.04 23.35
CA GLU A 540 10.07 0.02 22.41
C GLU A 540 10.11 1.35 21.62
N ASN A 541 8.96 1.74 21.05
CA ASN A 541 8.71 3.02 20.38
C ASN A 541 8.67 4.25 21.34
N GLY A 542 9.55 4.32 22.34
CA GLY A 542 9.77 5.51 23.17
C GLY A 542 8.56 6.01 23.97
N ALA A 543 7.50 5.19 24.13
CA ALA A 543 6.28 5.63 24.79
C ALA A 543 6.52 6.11 26.23
N ARG A 544 5.54 6.90 26.71
CA ARG A 544 5.57 7.53 28.02
C ARG A 544 6.75 8.48 28.20
N ASN A 545 6.99 9.35 27.21
CA ASN A 545 8.08 10.32 27.22
C ASN A 545 9.44 9.64 27.50
N ARG A 546 9.73 8.53 26.82
CA ARG A 546 10.98 7.76 26.90
C ARG A 546 11.25 7.09 28.23
N ALA A 547 10.23 6.39 28.74
CA ALA A 547 10.38 5.62 29.98
C ALA A 547 11.21 4.34 29.78
N ASN A 548 11.07 3.67 28.63
CA ASN A 548 11.66 2.34 28.36
C ASN A 548 12.47 2.28 27.05
N GLY A 549 12.03 2.98 25.99
CA GLY A 549 12.76 3.17 24.72
C GLY A 549 12.98 4.64 24.38
N ASP A 550 13.47 4.94 23.17
CA ASP A 550 13.63 6.31 22.66
C ASP A 550 13.27 6.38 21.16
N HIS A 551 14.25 6.26 20.28
CA HIS A 551 14.04 6.42 18.84
C HIS A 551 13.28 5.22 18.25
N ILE A 552 12.70 5.43 17.07
CA ILE A 552 12.20 4.36 16.21
C ILE A 552 12.91 4.46 14.85
N ILE A 553 13.44 3.33 14.38
CA ILE A 553 14.24 3.18 13.17
C ILE A 553 13.43 2.40 12.13
N VAL A 554 13.29 2.95 10.92
CA VAL A 554 12.62 2.26 9.80
C VAL A 554 13.45 2.40 8.52
N ASN A 555 13.84 1.26 7.96
CA ASN A 555 14.37 1.11 6.61
C ASN A 555 13.24 0.61 5.69
N GLY A 556 12.93 1.34 4.62
CA GLY A 556 11.95 0.87 3.63
C GLY A 556 11.13 1.94 2.92
N ALA A 557 10.37 1.49 1.92
CA ALA A 557 9.40 2.30 1.20
C ALA A 557 8.02 2.20 1.87
N LEU A 558 7.46 3.34 2.28
CA LEU A 558 6.18 3.46 2.96
C LEU A 558 5.15 4.10 2.02
N LEU A 559 4.01 3.45 1.80
CA LEU A 559 2.89 4.02 1.04
C LEU A 559 1.56 3.80 1.77
N ALA A 560 0.90 4.91 2.15
CA ALA A 560 -0.44 4.94 2.74
C ALA A 560 -1.44 5.44 1.68
N SER A 561 -2.23 4.53 1.08
CA SER A 561 -2.99 4.88 -0.13
C SER A 561 -4.23 5.74 0.12
N GLU A 562 -4.89 5.60 1.27
CA GLU A 562 -6.10 6.38 1.61
C GLU A 562 -5.88 7.33 2.79
N GLY A 563 -4.86 7.06 3.62
CA GLY A 563 -4.55 7.81 4.84
C GLY A 563 -3.18 8.48 4.82
N SER A 564 -2.49 8.40 5.94
CA SER A 564 -1.23 9.08 6.24
C SER A 564 -0.19 8.14 6.84
N ILE A 565 1.08 8.56 6.81
CA ILE A 565 2.14 7.99 7.65
C ILE A 565 2.31 8.91 8.86
N VAL A 566 2.04 8.39 10.07
CA VAL A 566 1.69 9.23 11.25
C VAL A 566 2.10 8.56 12.56
N VAL A 567 2.38 9.33 13.63
CA VAL A 567 2.55 8.76 14.98
C VAL A 567 1.22 8.62 15.71
N HIS A 568 1.07 7.57 16.52
CA HIS A 568 -0.04 7.36 17.46
C HIS A 568 0.01 8.36 18.65
N TYR A 569 -0.13 9.67 18.40
CA TYR A 569 -0.01 10.75 19.41
C TYR A 569 -1.25 10.91 20.32
N TRP A 570 -2.39 10.32 19.95
CA TRP A 570 -3.63 10.41 20.74
C TRP A 570 -3.68 9.41 21.90
N GLN A 571 -2.77 8.44 21.94
CA GLN A 571 -2.53 7.58 23.10
C GLN A 571 -1.30 8.08 23.89
N ASN A 572 -1.36 9.34 24.32
CA ASN A 572 -0.27 10.01 25.05
C ASN A 572 -0.41 9.92 26.58
N THR A 573 0.65 10.31 27.30
CA THR A 573 0.73 10.26 28.78
C THR A 573 0.73 11.62 29.48
N ILE A 574 0.33 12.71 28.83
CA ILE A 574 0.37 14.05 29.46
C ILE A 574 -0.75 14.22 30.49
N ALA A 575 -0.51 15.03 31.52
CA ALA A 575 -1.44 15.20 32.65
C ALA A 575 -2.67 16.09 32.34
N SER A 576 -2.71 16.73 31.17
CA SER A 576 -3.82 17.61 30.77
C SER A 576 -5.02 16.80 30.30
N SER A 577 -6.09 16.75 31.10
CA SER A 577 -7.33 16.04 30.77
C SER A 577 -8.03 16.52 29.50
N ALA A 578 -7.72 17.73 29.01
CA ALA A 578 -8.19 18.23 27.72
C ALA A 578 -7.52 17.56 26.51
N TYR A 579 -6.36 16.92 26.71
CA TYR A 579 -5.47 16.40 25.66
C TYR A 579 -5.09 14.92 25.85
N SER A 580 -5.48 14.32 26.98
CA SER A 580 -5.12 12.96 27.37
C SER A 580 -6.32 12.01 27.50
N GLY A 581 -7.53 12.44 27.14
CA GLY A 581 -8.75 11.64 27.21
C GLY A 581 -9.78 12.03 26.14
N PRO A 582 -10.82 11.19 25.94
CA PRO A 582 -11.82 11.41 24.89
C PRO A 582 -12.92 12.37 25.35
N ASN A 583 -13.58 13.01 24.37
CA ASN A 583 -14.78 13.78 24.63
C ASN A 583 -16.01 12.84 24.60
N TYR A 584 -16.39 12.33 25.78
CA TYR A 584 -17.56 11.46 25.94
C TYR A 584 -18.90 12.06 25.46
N ALA A 585 -19.02 13.39 25.40
CA ALA A 585 -20.24 14.06 24.95
C ALA A 585 -20.27 14.32 23.43
N ASN A 586 -19.10 14.38 22.78
CA ASN A 586 -18.97 14.53 21.34
C ASN A 586 -17.66 13.87 20.86
N PRO A 587 -17.66 12.54 20.60
CA PRO A 587 -16.44 11.79 20.31
C PRO A 587 -15.72 12.26 19.04
N ALA A 588 -16.43 12.88 18.09
CA ALA A 588 -15.86 13.50 16.90
C ALA A 588 -14.90 14.68 17.19
N THR A 589 -14.87 15.17 18.44
CA THR A 589 -13.94 16.21 18.91
C THR A 589 -12.93 15.71 19.93
N SER A 590 -12.86 14.38 20.17
CA SER A 590 -11.83 13.76 21.00
C SER A 590 -10.44 14.08 20.46
N LEU A 591 -9.53 14.50 21.33
CA LEU A 591 -8.11 14.61 21.00
C LEU A 591 -7.35 13.34 21.37
N ALA A 592 -7.71 12.66 22.46
CA ALA A 592 -7.03 11.46 22.92
C ALA A 592 -8.00 10.33 23.29
N ASP A 593 -7.48 9.11 23.43
CA ASP A 593 -8.26 7.91 23.71
C ASP A 593 -8.44 7.61 25.22
N GLY A 594 -7.66 8.25 26.10
CA GLY A 594 -7.68 8.03 27.55
C GLY A 594 -6.83 6.84 28.05
N ARG A 595 -6.22 6.08 27.14
CA ARG A 595 -5.59 4.78 27.42
C ARG A 595 -4.08 4.91 27.66
N GLY A 596 -3.41 5.86 27.02
CA GLY A 596 -1.96 6.08 27.13
C GLY A 596 -1.37 6.08 28.55
N PRO A 597 -1.96 6.79 29.54
CA PRO A 597 -1.44 6.80 30.91
C PRO A 597 -1.42 5.42 31.59
N ARG A 598 -2.16 4.45 31.06
CA ARG A 598 -2.32 3.07 31.56
C ARG A 598 -1.63 2.01 30.69
N ARG A 599 -0.85 2.38 29.68
CA ARG A 599 -0.04 1.47 28.83
C ARG A 599 1.46 1.60 29.15
N ASN A 600 2.24 0.59 28.75
CA ASN A 600 3.72 0.55 28.74
C ASN A 600 4.43 0.76 30.11
N PRO A 601 4.06 0.05 31.19
CA PRO A 601 3.28 -1.19 31.19
C PRO A 601 1.78 -0.99 31.46
N THR A 602 1.00 -2.03 31.19
CA THR A 602 -0.45 -2.06 31.48
C THR A 602 -0.72 -1.88 32.98
N SER A 603 -1.53 -0.88 33.34
CA SER A 603 -1.82 -0.50 34.73
C SER A 603 -3.27 -0.09 34.91
N SER A 604 -3.92 -0.53 35.99
CA SER A 604 -5.26 -0.05 36.37
C SER A 604 -5.26 1.42 36.83
N ILE A 605 -4.14 1.90 37.38
CA ILE A 605 -3.94 3.28 37.83
C ILE A 605 -3.29 4.09 36.70
N PRO A 606 -3.85 5.23 36.29
CA PRO A 606 -3.23 6.10 35.29
C PRO A 606 -1.98 6.78 35.87
N ILE A 607 -0.87 6.70 35.14
CA ILE A 607 0.39 7.36 35.48
C ILE A 607 0.71 8.34 34.35
N TYR A 608 0.90 9.61 34.68
CA TYR A 608 1.18 10.68 33.72
C TYR A 608 2.65 11.10 33.75
N THR A 609 3.19 11.57 32.62
CA THR A 609 4.61 11.95 32.44
C THR A 609 4.87 13.45 32.58
N GLY A 610 3.82 14.24 32.87
CA GLY A 610 3.89 15.69 32.99
C GLY A 610 3.22 16.39 31.80
N ASN A 611 3.91 17.38 31.22
CA ASN A 611 3.32 18.27 30.21
C ASN A 611 3.74 17.93 28.76
N SER A 612 4.50 16.85 28.55
CA SER A 612 4.96 16.40 27.23
C SER A 612 5.04 14.87 27.16
N ASP A 613 5.01 14.37 25.93
CA ASP A 613 5.22 12.96 25.59
C ASP A 613 6.06 12.87 24.32
N ILE A 614 7.31 13.35 24.42
CA ILE A 614 8.30 13.28 23.33
C ILE A 614 8.96 11.92 23.40
N ARG A 615 8.73 11.13 22.35
CA ARG A 615 9.16 9.74 22.23
C ARG A 615 10.56 9.60 21.71
N GLY A 616 11.06 10.52 20.88
CA GLY A 616 12.43 10.47 20.37
C GLY A 616 12.56 11.08 18.99
N TYR A 617 13.41 10.47 18.16
CA TYR A 617 13.44 10.69 16.71
C TYR A 617 12.75 9.53 15.97
N PHE A 618 12.04 9.85 14.89
CA PHE A 618 11.72 8.88 13.86
C PHE A 618 12.85 8.90 12.83
N ARG A 619 13.74 7.91 12.94
CA ARG A 619 14.87 7.67 12.03
C ARG A 619 14.38 6.89 10.83
N PHE A 620 14.23 7.56 9.70
CA PHE A 620 13.67 6.96 8.51
C PHE A 620 14.70 6.96 7.39
N TRP A 621 15.03 5.80 6.85
CA TRP A 621 15.86 5.68 5.65
C TRP A 621 15.04 5.00 4.55
N GLY A 622 14.56 5.79 3.59
CA GLY A 622 13.67 5.28 2.56
C GLY A 622 12.82 6.33 1.86
N SER A 623 11.58 5.96 1.55
CA SER A 623 10.68 6.75 0.72
C SER A 623 9.27 6.77 1.31
N MET A 624 8.69 7.95 1.51
CA MET A 624 7.36 8.15 2.12
C MET A 624 6.37 8.65 1.09
N SER A 625 5.24 7.95 0.89
CA SER A 625 4.14 8.36 0.01
C SER A 625 2.78 8.28 0.73
N GLN A 626 1.99 9.33 0.71
CA GLN A 626 0.72 9.37 1.46
C GLN A 626 -0.38 10.20 0.77
N ASN A 627 -1.65 9.92 1.11
CA ASN A 627 -2.79 10.69 0.61
C ASN A 627 -2.87 12.06 1.30
N LYS A 628 -2.75 12.07 2.63
CA LYS A 628 -2.72 13.29 3.46
C LYS A 628 -1.44 13.29 4.28
N ARG A 629 -0.95 14.47 4.65
CA ARG A 629 0.27 14.64 5.45
C ARG A 629 0.05 14.28 6.92
N GLY A 630 0.61 13.16 7.35
CA GLY A 630 0.59 12.76 8.75
C GLY A 630 1.51 13.59 9.65
N TYR A 631 1.09 13.78 10.90
CA TYR A 631 1.91 14.42 11.92
C TYR A 631 2.87 13.44 12.60
N MET A 632 4.16 13.80 12.69
CA MET A 632 5.11 13.15 13.62
C MET A 632 5.15 13.81 14.99
N LYS A 633 4.83 15.10 15.08
CA LYS A 633 4.84 15.87 16.33
C LYS A 633 3.63 16.77 16.44
N ARG A 634 3.03 16.85 17.63
CA ARG A 634 1.99 17.82 17.99
C ARG A 634 2.52 18.73 19.11
N ASN A 635 2.44 20.04 18.94
CA ASN A 635 2.95 21.03 19.89
C ASN A 635 2.18 22.36 19.77
N ALA A 636 2.50 23.30 20.67
CA ALA A 636 1.99 24.67 20.63
C ALA A 636 2.63 25.50 19.48
N PRO A 637 1.87 26.32 18.73
CA PRO A 637 0.41 26.48 18.80
C PRO A 637 -0.33 25.38 18.02
N GLY A 638 -1.38 24.84 18.64
CA GLY A 638 -2.22 23.80 18.05
C GLY A 638 -3.31 23.37 19.02
N PRO A 639 -4.16 22.38 18.67
CA PRO A 639 -5.12 21.83 19.61
C PRO A 639 -4.42 21.20 20.83
N TYR A 640 -3.18 20.72 20.65
CA TYR A 640 -2.26 20.34 21.72
C TYR A 640 -1.37 21.52 22.11
N ASN A 641 -1.85 22.40 22.97
CA ASN A 641 -1.10 23.59 23.41
C ASN A 641 -0.05 23.24 24.49
N VAL A 642 0.91 22.38 24.13
CA VAL A 642 1.97 21.85 25.00
C VAL A 642 3.36 22.00 24.37
N SER A 643 4.38 22.01 25.21
CA SER A 643 5.79 22.14 24.82
C SER A 643 6.66 21.24 25.72
N PRO A 644 7.67 20.53 25.17
CA PRO A 644 8.10 20.50 23.78
C PRO A 644 7.14 19.83 22.77
N GLY A 645 6.17 19.04 23.23
CA GLY A 645 5.15 18.43 22.38
C GLY A 645 4.79 16.98 22.75
N ILE A 646 4.18 16.29 21.79
CA ILE A 646 3.81 14.87 21.79
C ILE A 646 4.27 14.25 20.46
N GLY A 647 4.90 13.07 20.50
CA GLY A 647 5.38 12.35 19.30
C GLY A 647 6.90 12.42 19.11
N TYR A 648 7.35 12.39 17.86
CA TYR A 648 8.76 12.34 17.47
C TYR A 648 9.22 13.61 16.76
N ASP A 649 10.47 13.97 16.97
CA ASP A 649 11.20 14.79 16.01
C ASP A 649 11.60 13.95 14.78
N LYS A 650 11.84 14.58 13.63
CA LYS A 650 12.13 13.88 12.37
C LYS A 650 13.63 13.76 12.17
N ASP A 651 14.04 12.63 11.61
CA ASP A 651 15.42 12.30 11.25
C ASP A 651 15.32 11.49 9.95
N TYR A 652 15.06 12.17 8.83
CA TYR A 652 14.65 11.54 7.58
C TYR A 652 15.78 11.54 6.56
N HIS A 653 15.97 10.39 5.93
CA HIS A 653 16.96 10.11 4.91
C HIS A 653 16.35 9.32 3.75
N TYR A 654 16.94 9.44 2.56
CA TYR A 654 16.52 8.74 1.37
C TYR A 654 17.36 7.49 1.11
N ASP A 655 16.70 6.35 0.88
CA ASP A 655 17.40 5.14 0.44
C ASP A 655 17.69 5.20 -1.07
N TYR A 656 18.90 5.66 -1.40
CA TYR A 656 19.41 5.70 -2.77
C TYR A 656 19.45 4.33 -3.47
N ASN A 657 19.35 3.22 -2.73
CA ASN A 657 19.26 1.90 -3.35
C ASN A 657 17.98 1.71 -4.19
N PHE A 658 16.91 2.48 -3.91
CA PHE A 658 15.66 2.42 -4.66
C PHE A 658 15.80 2.97 -6.09
N THR A 659 16.59 4.03 -6.30
CA THR A 659 16.86 4.58 -7.64
C THR A 659 17.94 3.80 -8.39
N ASP A 660 18.96 3.34 -7.67
CA ASP A 660 20.22 2.92 -8.30
C ASP A 660 20.29 1.40 -8.54
N PHE A 661 19.51 0.61 -7.78
CA PHE A 661 19.47 -0.85 -7.90
C PHE A 661 18.04 -1.38 -8.10
N SER A 662 17.16 -1.20 -7.11
CA SER A 662 15.81 -1.77 -7.14
C SER A 662 14.86 -1.19 -6.11
N THR A 663 13.60 -1.02 -6.48
CA THR A 663 12.47 -0.81 -5.55
C THR A 663 12.09 -2.12 -4.85
N PRO A 664 11.31 -2.09 -3.74
CA PRO A 664 10.71 -3.30 -3.18
C PRO A 664 9.80 -4.04 -4.18
N PRO A 665 9.59 -5.36 -4.01
CA PRO A 665 8.80 -6.18 -4.93
C PRO A 665 7.39 -5.63 -5.12
N TYR A 666 6.94 -5.50 -6.37
CA TYR A 666 5.59 -5.01 -6.72
C TYR A 666 5.21 -3.63 -6.12
N PHE A 667 6.18 -2.81 -5.69
CA PHE A 667 5.88 -1.50 -5.11
C PHE A 667 5.30 -0.54 -6.17
N PRO A 668 4.34 0.36 -5.82
CA PRO A 668 3.59 1.11 -6.81
C PRO A 668 4.40 2.00 -7.77
N VAL A 669 3.94 2.05 -9.02
CA VAL A 669 4.48 2.91 -10.09
C VAL A 669 3.83 4.31 -10.02
N ALA A 670 4.65 5.36 -10.19
CA ALA A 670 4.22 6.76 -10.15
C ALA A 670 3.83 7.29 -11.54
N SER A 671 2.57 7.06 -11.92
CA SER A 671 1.98 7.64 -13.15
C SER A 671 1.60 9.12 -12.99
N LEU A 672 1.50 9.82 -14.12
CA LEU A 672 0.88 11.13 -14.25
C LEU A 672 -0.66 10.99 -14.36
N GLU A 673 -1.38 12.08 -14.20
CA GLU A 673 -2.85 12.13 -14.36
C GLU A 673 -3.36 11.59 -15.72
N ASP A 674 -2.58 11.76 -16.80
CA ASP A 674 -2.93 11.25 -18.13
C ASP A 674 -2.66 9.74 -18.30
N GLY A 675 -2.27 9.06 -17.22
CA GLY A 675 -1.94 7.64 -17.18
C GLY A 675 -0.53 7.30 -17.69
N SER A 676 0.25 8.28 -18.17
CA SER A 676 1.62 8.02 -18.61
C SER A 676 2.58 7.87 -17.43
N VAL A 677 3.69 7.16 -17.65
CA VAL A 677 4.74 6.97 -16.63
C VAL A 677 6.03 7.70 -17.02
N ALA A 678 6.67 8.35 -16.05
CA ALA A 678 8.02 8.85 -16.26
C ALA A 678 8.97 7.65 -16.38
N LEU A 679 9.71 7.54 -17.50
CA LEU A 679 10.59 6.41 -17.79
C LEU A 679 12.07 6.80 -17.62
N VAL A 680 12.84 5.96 -16.93
CA VAL A 680 14.29 6.09 -16.73
C VAL A 680 15.01 5.04 -17.58
N ILE A 681 16.07 5.43 -18.29
CA ILE A 681 16.83 4.52 -19.16
C ILE A 681 17.60 3.51 -18.30
N LYS A 682 17.32 2.21 -18.48
CA LYS A 682 18.00 1.07 -17.84
C LYS A 682 19.10 0.50 -18.73
N ALA A 683 18.87 0.42 -20.05
CA ALA A 683 19.88 0.03 -21.03
C ALA A 683 19.55 0.58 -22.43
N TYR A 684 20.59 0.79 -23.25
CA TYR A 684 20.46 1.20 -24.65
C TYR A 684 21.63 0.64 -25.47
N GLY A 685 21.37 0.05 -26.63
CA GLY A 685 22.45 -0.45 -27.49
C GLY A 685 22.02 -1.28 -28.70
N GLU A 686 23.01 -1.81 -29.41
CA GLU A 686 22.81 -2.71 -30.55
C GLU A 686 22.39 -4.11 -30.08
N ILE A 687 21.34 -4.68 -30.68
CA ILE A 687 21.06 -6.13 -30.60
C ILE A 687 21.98 -6.82 -31.61
N PRO A 688 22.87 -7.75 -31.19
CA PRO A 688 23.78 -8.43 -32.12
C PRO A 688 23.01 -9.27 -33.16
N THR A 689 22.95 -8.79 -34.40
CA THR A 689 22.22 -9.47 -35.51
C THR A 689 22.96 -10.70 -36.06
N ASN A 690 23.81 -11.34 -35.26
CA ASN A 690 24.63 -12.48 -35.66
C ASN A 690 23.85 -13.80 -35.58
N GLU A 691 22.98 -14.04 -36.56
CA GLU A 691 22.65 -15.42 -36.93
C GLU A 691 23.91 -16.10 -37.51
N ASN A 692 24.75 -16.67 -36.64
CA ASN A 692 25.77 -17.64 -37.04
C ASN A 692 25.13 -18.99 -37.47
N LYS A 693 24.23 -18.95 -38.45
CA LYS A 693 23.80 -20.14 -39.19
C LYS A 693 24.91 -20.56 -40.16
N GLY A 694 25.85 -21.31 -39.62
CA GLY A 694 26.75 -22.22 -40.33
C GLY A 694 27.32 -21.75 -41.67
N SER A 695 28.47 -21.09 -41.64
CA SER A 695 29.48 -21.33 -42.68
C SER A 695 30.63 -22.12 -42.05
N THR A 696 30.60 -23.44 -42.25
CA THR A 696 31.76 -24.31 -42.03
C THR A 696 32.90 -23.89 -42.96
N GLN A 697 34.10 -23.73 -42.39
CA GLN A 697 35.35 -24.09 -43.06
C GLN A 697 35.97 -25.27 -42.32
#